data_AF-A0AAV0B9K4-F1
#
_entry.id   AF-A0AAV0B9K4-F1
#
_cell.length_a   1.000
_cell.length_b   1.000
_cell.length_c   1.000
_cell.angle_alpha   90.00
_cell.angle_beta   90.00
_cell.angle_gamma   90.00
#
_symmetry.space_group_name_H-M   'P 1'
#
loop_
_entity.id
_entity.type
_entity.pdbx_description
1 polymer ?
#
loop_
_entity_poly.entity_id
_entity_poly.type
_entity_poly.pdbx_seq_one_letter_code
_entity_poly.pdbx_strand_id
1 'polypeptide(L)'
;MSQLNIILFIVIESVLLLTISRGSTLITNLSSIQTRLVGYIFLRWIPIQNAHLVVTLSFLVYCLGLSKKSIVEKNLSNRGLPVISIDKKKSKQKAQEKEDDEEEEEDDDDDDDDDDDQTQSNENQSLLKNQKGSRLVQVKIQKSSKLDPLKALLGFITNSKLLNSLNFSINLIISLLCLDATFRTLIFYGQEDLSFSRIGAVGESWAKIHVRIPQNTPNSLSHNLNHHLSNQQVEGSHPVGPAGARVIFRPLQPIGNWITGPELVTSNSTDWNTVAKLENLWPGTTYEYRLTKLNSTNVHHPLFPTVGHFKTAPDSSLTSLDQTDRGSFSFAYTSCVKPGFPYNPFKDPLHNEGAEELTELSIEKKLDFVLFLGDFIYSDSPFYPGNSIKHYHRKYRQSFSGRGWRKLIQSTRLLHIYDDHEILNDWAGQGDDENKIFKSANQAYRNYLGDSNYDGPPGKKENYYWFRYGDSAFFVLDCRRYRSKNDAKDDEMKTMLGENQKRIFLDWLEAVNSTVTFKFVVSSTPFMTLWSGLDGAIDTWSGFLTERNELLDVMQHVPNLIILSGDRHEFAAASIRETIIEFSTSPLNQFWLPIETLSQDNGLGSVEGEDKLIKYIPRGNRKFSTLKVDSSETGRPKIKFEVYVDGKLNWNLTYLAKQVEPKPKESLGNLIDLNWESLLKLLKPIKWFSGV
;
A
#
# COMPACT_ATOMS: atom_id res chain seq x y z
N MET A 1 12.89 -3.54 -3.26
CA MET A 1 13.58 -4.45 -4.22
C MET A 1 14.03 -3.63 -5.45
N SER A 2 15.31 -3.23 -5.51
CA SER A 2 15.78 -2.07 -6.32
C SER A 2 15.77 -2.26 -7.85
N GLN A 3 15.72 -1.14 -8.58
CA GLN A 3 15.84 -1.07 -10.06
C GLN A 3 17.07 -1.81 -10.62
N LEU A 4 18.11 -2.01 -9.79
CA LEU A 4 19.32 -2.75 -10.14
C LEU A 4 19.03 -4.21 -10.55
N ASN A 5 18.03 -4.85 -9.92
CA ASN A 5 17.66 -6.22 -10.24
C ASN A 5 16.95 -6.33 -11.59
N ILE A 6 16.23 -5.28 -12.03
CA ILE A 6 15.54 -5.25 -13.31
C ILE A 6 16.54 -5.05 -14.46
N ILE A 7 17.52 -4.16 -14.30
CA ILE A 7 18.60 -3.98 -15.28
C ILE A 7 19.42 -5.27 -15.39
N LEU A 8 19.75 -5.91 -14.26
CA LEU A 8 20.42 -7.20 -14.26
C LEU A 8 19.58 -8.28 -14.96
N PHE A 9 18.26 -8.30 -14.73
CA PHE A 9 17.33 -9.20 -15.44
C PHE A 9 17.27 -8.92 -16.94
N ILE A 10 17.22 -7.66 -17.36
CA ILE A 10 17.19 -7.25 -18.78
C ILE A 10 18.52 -7.59 -19.47
N VAL A 11 19.66 -7.43 -18.77
CA VAL A 11 20.98 -7.82 -19.26
C VAL A 11 21.07 -9.34 -19.38
N ILE A 12 20.58 -10.10 -18.39
CA ILE A 12 20.49 -11.56 -18.45
C ILE A 12 19.57 -12.01 -19.59
N GLU A 13 18.42 -11.37 -19.79
CA GLU A 13 17.50 -11.61 -20.91
C GLU A 13 18.15 -11.27 -22.26
N SER A 14 18.95 -10.21 -22.35
CA SER A 14 19.72 -9.85 -23.55
C SER A 14 20.81 -10.87 -23.87
N VAL A 15 21.47 -11.42 -22.84
CA VAL A 15 22.41 -12.54 -22.95
C VAL A 15 21.69 -13.85 -23.29
N LEU A 16 20.46 -14.05 -22.82
CA LEU A 16 19.59 -15.15 -23.21
C LEU A 16 19.19 -15.04 -24.69
N LEU A 17 18.81 -13.85 -25.16
CA LEU A 17 18.52 -13.56 -26.56
C LEU A 17 19.73 -13.83 -27.48
N LEU A 18 20.95 -13.60 -27.01
CA LEU A 18 22.19 -13.96 -27.73
C LEU A 18 22.44 -15.49 -27.76
N THR A 19 22.06 -16.21 -26.71
CA THR A 19 22.12 -17.68 -26.66
C THR A 19 20.97 -18.40 -27.39
N ILE A 20 19.89 -17.70 -27.76
CA ILE A 20 18.81 -18.18 -28.64
C ILE A 20 19.32 -18.62 -30.03
N SER A 21 20.46 -18.08 -30.49
CA SER A 21 21.15 -18.59 -31.68
C SER A 21 21.41 -20.10 -31.61
N ARG A 22 21.56 -20.67 -30.41
CA ARG A 22 21.84 -22.10 -30.18
C ARG A 22 20.61 -23.00 -29.99
N GLY A 23 19.39 -22.46 -29.87
CA GLY A 23 18.14 -23.25 -29.93
C GLY A 23 17.96 -24.32 -28.84
N SER A 24 18.16 -23.96 -27.57
CA SER A 24 18.07 -24.90 -26.45
C SER A 24 16.64 -25.05 -25.89
N THR A 25 16.15 -26.28 -25.81
CA THR A 25 14.90 -26.66 -25.11
C THR A 25 14.89 -26.16 -23.65
N LEU A 26 16.07 -26.05 -23.03
CA LEU A 26 16.25 -25.52 -21.67
C LEU A 26 15.75 -24.08 -21.57
N ILE A 27 16.17 -23.19 -22.48
CA ILE A 27 15.78 -21.77 -22.49
C ILE A 27 14.26 -21.64 -22.64
N THR A 28 13.66 -22.45 -23.51
CA THR A 28 12.21 -22.39 -23.71
C THR A 28 11.45 -22.87 -22.48
N ASN A 29 11.91 -23.92 -21.81
CA ASN A 29 11.30 -24.37 -20.55
C ASN A 29 11.45 -23.33 -19.43
N LEU A 30 12.64 -22.74 -19.27
CA LEU A 30 12.89 -21.69 -18.27
C LEU A 30 11.99 -20.47 -18.50
N SER A 31 11.87 -20.01 -19.74
CA SER A 31 11.00 -18.87 -20.08
C SER A 31 9.51 -19.15 -19.80
N SER A 32 9.03 -20.38 -20.02
CA SER A 32 7.67 -20.78 -19.62
C SER A 32 7.49 -20.79 -18.10
N ILE A 33 8.47 -21.32 -17.35
CA ILE A 33 8.42 -21.37 -15.88
C ILE A 33 8.41 -19.95 -15.32
N GLN A 34 9.28 -19.08 -15.84
CA GLN A 34 9.38 -17.68 -15.45
C GLN A 34 8.07 -16.92 -15.72
N THR A 35 7.47 -17.08 -16.91
CA THR A 35 6.16 -16.49 -17.25
C THR A 35 5.11 -16.86 -16.20
N ARG A 36 5.05 -18.14 -15.80
CA ARG A 36 4.08 -18.65 -14.83
C ARG A 36 4.36 -18.17 -13.40
N LEU A 37 5.60 -18.30 -12.95
CA LEU A 37 6.01 -17.94 -11.59
C LEU A 37 5.89 -16.44 -11.36
N VAL A 38 6.49 -15.62 -12.23
CA VAL A 38 6.45 -14.16 -12.12
C VAL A 38 5.02 -13.67 -12.32
N GLY A 39 4.27 -14.24 -13.28
CA GLY A 39 2.87 -13.87 -13.49
C GLY A 39 1.99 -14.18 -12.28
N TYR A 40 2.17 -15.35 -11.64
CA TYR A 40 1.44 -15.67 -10.41
C TYR A 40 1.80 -14.73 -9.26
N ILE A 41 3.09 -14.49 -9.02
CA ILE A 41 3.57 -13.56 -7.99
C ILE A 41 2.97 -12.17 -8.24
N PHE A 42 3.05 -11.66 -9.47
CA PHE A 42 2.54 -10.34 -9.84
C PHE A 42 1.03 -10.18 -9.62
N LEU A 43 0.25 -11.18 -10.05
CA LEU A 43 -1.21 -11.10 -10.02
C LEU A 43 -1.79 -11.38 -8.62
N ARG A 44 -1.13 -12.22 -7.82
CA ARG A 44 -1.69 -12.75 -6.57
C ARG A 44 -0.98 -12.32 -5.31
N TRP A 45 0.31 -12.00 -5.40
CA TRP A 45 1.13 -11.79 -4.22
C TRP A 45 1.70 -10.39 -4.11
N ILE A 46 2.47 -9.89 -5.08
CA ILE A 46 3.09 -8.57 -4.98
C ILE A 46 3.01 -7.92 -6.36
N PRO A 47 2.33 -6.77 -6.53
CA PRO A 47 2.22 -6.06 -7.79
C PRO A 47 3.51 -5.27 -8.09
N ILE A 48 4.61 -6.01 -8.25
CA ILE A 48 5.96 -5.51 -8.48
C ILE A 48 5.96 -4.58 -9.70
N GLN A 49 6.58 -3.41 -9.54
CA GLN A 49 6.68 -2.44 -10.61
C GLN A 49 7.34 -3.07 -11.85
N ASN A 50 6.73 -2.90 -13.02
CA ASN A 50 7.22 -3.40 -14.31
C ASN A 50 7.30 -4.93 -14.48
N ALA A 51 6.79 -5.75 -13.55
CA ALA A 51 6.81 -7.21 -13.70
C ALA A 51 6.07 -7.72 -14.95
N HIS A 52 5.08 -6.96 -15.45
CA HIS A 52 4.41 -7.24 -16.72
C HIS A 52 5.38 -7.28 -17.91
N LEU A 53 6.45 -6.47 -17.91
CA LEU A 53 7.50 -6.51 -18.95
C LEU A 53 8.27 -7.83 -18.88
N VAL A 54 8.65 -8.27 -17.68
CA VAL A 54 9.35 -9.55 -17.49
C VAL A 54 8.49 -10.71 -17.99
N VAL A 55 7.21 -10.75 -17.60
CA VAL A 55 6.28 -11.81 -18.04
C VAL A 55 6.12 -11.82 -19.56
N THR A 56 5.92 -10.65 -20.18
CA THR A 56 5.69 -10.56 -21.64
C THR A 56 6.94 -10.86 -22.45
N LEU A 57 8.12 -10.41 -22.01
CA LEU A 57 9.40 -10.75 -22.65
C LEU A 57 9.69 -12.25 -22.55
N SER A 58 9.53 -12.85 -21.37
CA SER A 58 9.68 -14.29 -21.20
C SER A 58 8.70 -15.09 -22.06
N PHE A 59 7.47 -14.62 -22.23
CA PHE A 59 6.51 -15.25 -23.14
C PHE A 59 6.94 -15.15 -24.61
N LEU A 60 7.50 -14.01 -25.05
CA LEU A 60 8.04 -13.86 -26.40
C LEU A 60 9.23 -14.81 -26.65
N VAL A 61 10.15 -14.92 -25.69
CA VAL A 61 11.27 -15.89 -25.73
C VAL A 61 10.73 -17.32 -25.83
N TYR A 62 9.70 -17.65 -25.06
CA TYR A 62 9.00 -18.93 -25.14
C TYR A 62 8.42 -19.21 -26.54
N CYS A 63 7.74 -18.22 -27.14
CA CYS A 63 7.18 -18.33 -28.49
C CYS A 63 8.24 -18.58 -29.57
N LEU A 64 9.39 -17.90 -29.49
CA LEU A 64 10.52 -18.10 -30.41
C LEU A 64 11.06 -19.54 -30.30
N GLY A 65 11.22 -20.04 -29.08
CA GLY A 65 11.65 -21.41 -28.81
C GLY A 65 10.70 -22.48 -29.37
N LEU A 66 9.40 -22.32 -29.14
CA LEU A 66 8.37 -23.19 -29.70
C LEU A 66 8.34 -23.16 -31.23
N SER A 67 8.46 -21.98 -31.82
CA SER A 67 8.45 -21.81 -33.28
C SER A 67 9.64 -22.53 -33.92
N LYS A 68 10.84 -22.39 -33.34
CA LYS A 68 12.05 -23.11 -33.80
C LYS A 68 11.88 -24.62 -33.68
N LYS A 69 11.32 -25.13 -32.58
CA LYS A 69 10.99 -26.56 -32.43
C LYS A 69 10.04 -27.03 -33.54
N SER A 70 8.98 -26.28 -33.81
CA SER A 70 8.01 -26.61 -34.85
C SER A 70 8.65 -26.66 -36.25
N ILE A 71 9.55 -25.70 -36.55
CA ILE A 71 10.33 -25.68 -37.80
C ILE A 71 11.24 -26.91 -37.91
N VAL A 72 11.94 -27.28 -36.84
CA VAL A 72 12.82 -28.47 -36.83
C VAL A 72 12.00 -29.75 -37.02
N GLU A 73 10.87 -29.91 -36.33
CA GLU A 73 9.98 -31.06 -36.50
C GLU A 73 9.41 -31.15 -37.92
N LYS A 74 9.01 -30.01 -38.52
CA LYS A 74 8.55 -29.95 -39.91
C LYS A 74 9.65 -30.32 -40.89
N ASN A 75 10.88 -29.83 -40.67
CA ASN A 75 12.04 -30.17 -41.50
C ASN A 75 12.43 -31.65 -41.41
N LEU A 76 12.33 -32.25 -40.22
CA LEU A 76 12.56 -33.68 -40.02
C LEU A 76 11.46 -34.52 -40.69
N SER A 77 10.21 -34.11 -40.59
CA SER A 77 9.07 -34.77 -41.26
C SER A 77 9.18 -34.70 -42.78
N ASN A 78 9.65 -33.57 -43.33
CA ASN A 78 9.81 -33.38 -44.78
C ASN A 78 11.01 -34.15 -45.37
N ARG A 79 11.99 -34.56 -44.54
CA ARG A 79 13.20 -35.28 -44.99
C ARG A 79 13.02 -36.80 -45.16
N GLY A 80 11.83 -37.35 -44.88
CA GLY A 80 11.45 -38.71 -45.30
C GLY A 80 12.48 -39.82 -45.01
N LEU A 81 13.06 -39.88 -43.81
CA LEU A 81 13.94 -40.99 -43.44
C LEU A 81 13.11 -42.28 -43.29
N PRO A 82 13.45 -43.38 -43.97
CA PRO A 82 12.65 -44.60 -43.98
C PRO A 82 12.67 -45.28 -42.60
N VAL A 83 11.49 -45.58 -42.08
CA VAL A 83 11.31 -46.34 -40.83
C VAL A 83 11.43 -47.82 -41.15
N ILE A 84 12.58 -48.43 -40.87
CA ILE A 84 12.70 -49.89 -40.83
C ILE A 84 12.23 -50.36 -39.45
N SER A 85 11.07 -51.00 -39.40
CA SER A 85 10.56 -51.70 -38.22
C SER A 85 11.26 -53.05 -38.09
N ILE A 86 12.08 -53.23 -37.04
CA ILE A 86 12.51 -54.57 -36.63
C ILE A 86 11.60 -55.04 -35.51
N ASP A 87 10.85 -56.10 -35.78
CA ASP A 87 9.92 -56.76 -34.88
C ASP A 87 10.70 -57.59 -33.84
N LYS A 88 10.55 -57.27 -32.54
CA LYS A 88 11.17 -58.01 -31.43
C LYS A 88 10.38 -59.30 -31.18
N LYS A 89 10.52 -60.30 -32.04
CA LYS A 89 10.01 -61.66 -31.77
C LYS A 89 10.98 -62.81 -32.02
N LYS A 90 12.25 -62.55 -32.35
CA LYS A 90 13.27 -63.60 -32.51
C LYS A 90 14.55 -63.30 -31.73
N SER A 91 14.51 -63.44 -30.41
CA SER A 91 15.73 -63.70 -29.62
C SER A 91 15.49 -64.56 -28.37
N LYS A 92 14.35 -65.28 -28.30
CA LYS A 92 14.05 -66.23 -27.21
C LYS A 92 14.32 -67.71 -27.57
N GLN A 93 15.01 -67.98 -28.67
CA GLN A 93 15.46 -69.33 -29.05
C GLN A 93 16.97 -69.31 -29.28
N LYS A 94 17.76 -69.17 -28.21
CA LYS A 94 19.17 -69.61 -28.18
C LYS A 94 19.80 -69.59 -26.78
N ALA A 95 19.00 -69.67 -25.72
CA ALA A 95 19.47 -69.82 -24.35
C ALA A 95 18.54 -70.79 -23.63
N GLN A 96 18.52 -72.02 -24.12
CA GLN A 96 17.90 -73.18 -23.48
C GLN A 96 18.57 -74.42 -24.04
N GLU A 97 19.81 -74.61 -23.62
CA GLU A 97 20.55 -75.87 -23.68
C GLU A 97 21.74 -75.69 -22.74
N LYS A 98 21.87 -76.61 -21.77
CA LYS A 98 22.80 -76.65 -20.64
C LYS A 98 22.29 -76.06 -19.31
N GLU A 99 21.20 -76.63 -18.82
CA GLU A 99 21.24 -77.24 -17.49
C GLU A 99 21.57 -78.72 -17.73
N ASP A 100 22.45 -79.30 -16.91
CA ASP A 100 22.39 -80.67 -16.39
C ASP A 100 23.49 -80.80 -15.31
N ASP A 101 23.02 -81.29 -14.15
CA ASP A 101 23.70 -82.07 -13.10
C ASP A 101 24.57 -81.30 -12.06
N GLU A 102 24.08 -81.14 -10.82
CA GLU A 102 24.28 -82.03 -9.63
C GLU A 102 25.70 -81.81 -9.03
N GLU A 103 25.99 -81.74 -7.74
CA GLU A 103 25.34 -82.00 -6.45
C GLU A 103 26.31 -81.53 -5.32
N GLU A 104 25.78 -81.37 -4.10
CA GLU A 104 26.43 -81.57 -2.77
C GLU A 104 27.62 -80.70 -2.31
N GLU A 105 27.44 -79.95 -1.20
CA GLU A 105 28.01 -80.19 0.17
C GLU A 105 29.48 -79.76 0.25
N GLU A 106 30.09 -79.26 1.33
CA GLU A 106 29.77 -78.76 2.67
C GLU A 106 31.08 -78.03 3.10
N ASP A 107 30.94 -77.14 4.08
CA ASP A 107 31.92 -76.80 5.12
C ASP A 107 33.23 -76.00 4.84
N ASP A 108 33.25 -74.89 5.58
CA ASP A 108 34.25 -74.47 6.57
C ASP A 108 35.56 -73.77 6.19
N ASP A 109 35.66 -72.62 6.87
CA ASP A 109 36.79 -72.07 7.60
C ASP A 109 37.88 -71.24 6.90
N ASP A 110 37.92 -70.02 7.45
CA ASP A 110 39.07 -69.31 7.97
C ASP A 110 39.96 -68.44 7.05
N ASP A 111 39.95 -67.18 7.49
CA ASP A 111 41.10 -66.35 7.82
C ASP A 111 41.89 -65.64 6.71
N ASP A 112 41.82 -64.32 6.88
CA ASP A 112 42.93 -63.40 7.05
C ASP A 112 43.70 -62.84 5.84
N ASP A 113 43.71 -61.51 5.90
CA ASP A 113 44.85 -60.63 5.77
C ASP A 113 45.42 -60.30 4.38
N ASP A 114 45.18 -59.01 4.10
CA ASP A 114 46.19 -57.98 3.91
C ASP A 114 46.82 -57.73 2.54
N ASP A 115 46.88 -56.40 2.34
CA ASP A 115 47.90 -55.61 1.67
C ASP A 115 48.02 -55.71 0.14
N ASP A 116 47.61 -54.64 -0.54
CA ASP A 116 48.48 -53.51 -0.91
C ASP A 116 49.50 -53.93 -1.97
N ASP A 117 49.33 -53.45 -3.20
CA ASP A 117 50.34 -52.53 -3.72
C ASP A 117 49.84 -51.77 -4.95
N GLN A 118 50.22 -50.51 -4.97
CA GLN A 118 50.06 -49.57 -6.06
C GLN A 118 51.06 -49.90 -7.17
N THR A 119 50.73 -49.55 -8.42
CA THR A 119 51.76 -48.89 -9.26
C THR A 119 51.18 -48.09 -10.41
N GLN A 120 51.67 -46.86 -10.47
CA GLN A 120 51.46 -45.86 -11.49
C GLN A 120 52.15 -46.25 -12.82
N SER A 121 51.68 -45.68 -13.93
CA SER A 121 52.38 -44.60 -14.65
C SER A 121 52.29 -44.66 -16.19
N ASN A 122 52.23 -43.44 -16.74
CA ASN A 122 52.81 -42.95 -17.99
C ASN A 122 52.16 -43.21 -19.36
N GLU A 123 51.48 -42.15 -19.82
CA GLU A 123 51.87 -41.26 -20.94
C GLU A 123 52.37 -41.81 -22.30
N ASN A 124 51.64 -41.36 -23.33
CA ASN A 124 52.07 -40.66 -24.55
C ASN A 124 52.43 -41.40 -25.86
N GLN A 125 51.92 -40.77 -26.96
CA GLN A 125 52.31 -40.85 -28.40
C GLN A 125 51.85 -42.09 -29.21
N SER A 126 51.51 -42.05 -30.52
CA SER A 126 51.25 -40.99 -31.51
C SER A 126 50.80 -41.65 -32.85
N LEU A 127 50.06 -40.89 -33.68
CA LEU A 127 50.07 -40.82 -35.16
C LEU A 127 49.58 -41.96 -36.11
N LEU A 128 48.55 -41.57 -36.91
CA LEU A 128 48.37 -41.74 -38.38
C LEU A 128 47.98 -43.10 -39.01
N LYS A 129 46.72 -43.21 -39.50
CA LYS A 129 46.27 -43.12 -40.93
C LYS A 129 45.07 -44.04 -41.23
N ASN A 130 44.12 -43.46 -42.01
CA ASN A 130 43.18 -44.13 -42.94
C ASN A 130 42.13 -45.07 -42.29
N GLN A 131 40.90 -45.22 -42.74
CA GLN A 131 40.18 -44.85 -43.96
C GLN A 131 38.68 -45.06 -43.65
N LYS A 132 37.82 -44.36 -44.40
CA LYS A 132 36.38 -44.59 -44.61
C LYS A 132 35.81 -45.88 -44.00
N GLY A 133 35.04 -45.72 -42.93
CA GLY A 133 34.08 -46.70 -42.45
C GLY A 133 32.79 -45.99 -42.08
N SER A 134 31.76 -46.15 -42.91
CA SER A 134 30.38 -45.72 -42.66
C SER A 134 29.91 -46.24 -41.30
N ARG A 135 30.03 -45.44 -40.23
CA ARG A 135 29.32 -45.68 -38.97
C ARG A 135 27.94 -45.05 -39.10
N LEU A 136 27.00 -45.88 -39.54
CA LEU A 136 25.58 -45.72 -39.23
C LEU A 136 25.46 -45.51 -37.72
N VAL A 137 25.33 -44.26 -37.28
CA VAL A 137 24.92 -43.95 -35.92
C VAL A 137 23.47 -44.40 -35.82
N GLN A 138 23.28 -45.60 -35.27
CA GLN A 138 22.00 -46.12 -34.86
C GLN A 138 21.44 -45.16 -33.80
N VAL A 139 20.62 -44.20 -34.24
CA VAL A 139 19.81 -43.41 -33.32
C VAL A 139 18.78 -44.36 -32.73
N LYS A 140 19.00 -44.80 -31.48
CA LYS A 140 17.97 -45.41 -30.64
C LYS A 140 16.86 -44.37 -30.47
N ILE A 141 15.86 -44.38 -31.35
CA ILE A 141 14.58 -43.73 -31.07
C ILE A 141 13.86 -44.61 -30.06
N GLN A 142 14.13 -44.36 -28.79
CA GLN A 142 13.35 -44.91 -27.70
C GLN A 142 11.94 -44.30 -27.81
N LYS A 143 10.99 -45.06 -28.39
CA LYS A 143 9.56 -44.74 -28.35
C LYS A 143 9.07 -44.89 -26.90
N SER A 144 9.41 -43.92 -26.06
CA SER A 144 8.76 -43.69 -24.78
C SER A 144 7.78 -42.54 -24.96
N SER A 145 6.58 -42.85 -25.45
CA SER A 145 5.48 -41.91 -25.52
C SER A 145 4.60 -42.04 -24.27
N LYS A 146 5.19 -42.03 -23.08
CA LYS A 146 4.40 -41.67 -21.90
C LYS A 146 4.13 -40.18 -22.02
N LEU A 147 2.87 -39.84 -22.29
CA LEU A 147 2.35 -38.50 -21.99
C LEU A 147 2.80 -38.18 -20.56
N ASP A 148 3.43 -37.04 -20.37
CA ASP A 148 3.86 -36.59 -19.05
C ASP A 148 3.11 -35.28 -18.76
N PRO A 149 1.82 -35.37 -18.35
CA PRO A 149 0.99 -34.21 -18.08
C PRO A 149 1.59 -33.32 -16.99
N LEU A 150 2.36 -33.90 -16.06
CA LEU A 150 3.02 -33.19 -14.99
C LEU A 150 4.11 -32.25 -15.53
N LYS A 151 4.94 -32.73 -16.47
CA LYS A 151 5.90 -31.85 -17.18
C LYS A 151 5.20 -30.73 -17.93
N ALA A 152 4.09 -31.02 -18.60
CA ALA A 152 3.32 -29.96 -19.27
C ALA A 152 2.79 -28.93 -18.26
N LEU A 153 2.16 -29.38 -17.17
CA LEU A 153 1.66 -28.52 -16.10
C LEU A 153 2.75 -27.62 -15.48
N LEU A 154 3.97 -28.12 -15.37
CA LEU A 154 5.13 -27.37 -14.88
C LEU A 154 5.77 -26.45 -15.94
N GLY A 155 5.20 -26.35 -17.14
CA GLY A 155 5.67 -25.45 -18.20
C GLY A 155 6.73 -26.05 -19.14
N PHE A 156 7.06 -27.34 -19.01
CA PHE A 156 8.02 -27.98 -19.91
C PHE A 156 7.39 -28.32 -21.26
N ILE A 157 8.16 -28.15 -22.33
CA ILE A 157 7.82 -28.64 -23.66
C ILE A 157 7.78 -30.17 -23.64
N THR A 158 6.80 -30.73 -24.32
CA THR A 158 6.62 -32.17 -24.50
C THR A 158 6.67 -32.57 -25.97
N ASN A 159 6.60 -33.86 -26.28
CA ASN A 159 6.44 -34.37 -27.65
C ASN A 159 4.98 -34.34 -28.15
N SER A 160 4.02 -33.94 -27.30
CA SER A 160 2.61 -33.87 -27.65
C SER A 160 2.23 -32.48 -28.15
N LYS A 161 1.67 -32.39 -29.36
CA LYS A 161 1.15 -31.14 -29.93
C LYS A 161 0.04 -30.55 -29.06
N LEU A 162 -0.85 -31.40 -28.54
CA LEU A 162 -1.95 -30.98 -27.68
C LEU A 162 -1.44 -30.34 -26.38
N LEU A 163 -0.50 -31.00 -25.69
CA LEU A 163 0.07 -30.49 -24.44
C LEU A 163 0.87 -29.20 -24.66
N ASN A 164 1.60 -29.08 -25.79
CA ASN A 164 2.31 -27.85 -26.12
C ASN A 164 1.34 -26.70 -26.47
N SER A 165 0.21 -27.00 -27.15
CA SER A 165 -0.84 -26.01 -27.40
C SER A 165 -1.51 -25.53 -26.11
N LEU A 166 -1.75 -26.44 -25.16
CA LEU A 166 -2.25 -26.09 -23.84
C LEU A 166 -1.25 -25.21 -23.09
N ASN A 167 0.03 -25.57 -23.11
CA ASN A 167 1.09 -24.78 -22.48
C ASN A 167 1.22 -23.38 -23.06
N PHE A 168 1.15 -23.26 -24.38
CA PHE A 168 1.09 -21.97 -25.05
C PHE A 168 -0.11 -21.16 -24.59
N SER A 169 -1.30 -21.77 -24.53
CA SER A 169 -2.53 -21.09 -24.10
C SER A 169 -2.41 -20.58 -22.66
N ILE A 170 -1.87 -21.37 -21.74
CA ILE A 170 -1.65 -20.96 -20.34
C ILE A 170 -0.71 -19.76 -20.26
N ASN A 171 0.44 -19.81 -20.94
CA ASN A 171 1.41 -18.72 -20.90
C ASN A 171 0.87 -17.44 -21.57
N LEU A 172 0.12 -17.59 -22.67
CA LEU A 172 -0.57 -16.48 -23.33
C LEU A 172 -1.58 -15.84 -22.38
N ILE A 173 -2.44 -16.63 -21.74
CA ILE A 173 -3.44 -16.13 -20.79
C ILE A 173 -2.77 -15.39 -19.65
N ILE A 174 -1.74 -15.96 -19.00
CA ILE A 174 -1.03 -15.30 -17.90
C ILE A 174 -0.44 -13.96 -18.35
N SER A 175 0.18 -13.93 -19.53
CA SER A 175 0.75 -12.69 -20.10
C SER A 175 -0.33 -11.63 -20.34
N LEU A 176 -1.47 -12.02 -20.90
CA LEU A 176 -2.62 -11.14 -21.12
C LEU A 176 -3.22 -10.64 -19.80
N LEU A 177 -3.34 -11.49 -18.78
CA LEU A 177 -3.82 -11.07 -17.45
C LEU A 177 -2.85 -10.09 -16.77
N CYS A 178 -1.53 -10.25 -16.95
CA CYS A 178 -0.55 -9.29 -16.44
C CYS A 178 -0.65 -7.93 -17.14
N LEU A 179 -0.87 -7.93 -18.45
CA LEU A 179 -1.14 -6.71 -19.22
C LEU A 179 -2.47 -6.06 -18.79
N ASP A 180 -3.52 -6.85 -18.60
CA ASP A 180 -4.82 -6.38 -18.13
C ASP A 180 -4.71 -5.73 -16.75
N ALA A 181 -4.08 -6.41 -15.78
CA ALA A 181 -3.84 -5.91 -14.43
C ALA A 181 -3.03 -4.60 -14.41
N THR A 182 -2.19 -4.38 -15.43
CA THR A 182 -1.34 -3.18 -15.53
C THR A 182 -2.08 -2.02 -16.21
N PHE A 183 -2.77 -2.27 -17.32
CA PHE A 183 -3.22 -1.21 -18.23
C PHE A 183 -4.72 -1.00 -18.27
N ARG A 184 -5.55 -1.97 -17.84
CA ARG A 184 -7.02 -1.86 -17.93
C ARG A 184 -7.54 -0.61 -17.23
N THR A 185 -7.13 -0.37 -15.98
CA THR A 185 -7.57 0.79 -15.19
C THR A 185 -7.01 2.10 -15.74
N LEU A 186 -5.77 2.07 -16.23
CA LEU A 186 -5.13 3.24 -16.84
C LEU A 186 -5.87 3.68 -18.12
N ILE A 187 -6.28 2.74 -18.97
CA ILE A 187 -6.88 3.05 -20.27
C ILE A 187 -8.38 3.33 -20.16
N PHE A 188 -9.12 2.48 -19.43
CA PHE A 188 -10.59 2.48 -19.48
C PHE A 188 -11.28 3.08 -18.25
N TYR A 189 -10.58 3.28 -17.13
CA TYR A 189 -11.20 3.69 -15.86
C TYR A 189 -10.70 5.06 -15.40
N GLY A 190 -10.94 6.09 -16.21
CA GLY A 190 -10.57 7.48 -15.88
C GLY A 190 -11.41 8.12 -14.77
N GLN A 191 -12.66 7.68 -14.59
CA GLN A 191 -13.60 8.17 -13.56
C GLN A 191 -13.85 9.69 -13.63
N GLU A 192 -13.82 10.29 -14.84
CA GLU A 192 -13.84 11.76 -15.02
C GLU A 192 -15.12 12.42 -14.47
N ASP A 193 -16.25 11.71 -14.55
CA ASP A 193 -17.59 12.13 -14.13
C ASP A 193 -17.86 11.96 -12.63
N LEU A 194 -16.92 11.40 -11.86
CA LEU A 194 -17.08 11.13 -10.42
C LEU A 194 -17.47 12.39 -9.63
N SER A 195 -18.68 12.45 -9.11
CA SER A 195 -19.08 13.47 -8.14
C SER A 195 -19.17 12.88 -6.73
N PHE A 196 -18.68 13.61 -5.74
CA PHE A 196 -18.89 13.28 -4.33
C PHE A 196 -18.92 14.55 -3.47
N SER A 197 -19.52 14.41 -2.30
CA SER A 197 -19.47 15.38 -1.21
C SER A 197 -19.11 14.65 0.07
N ARG A 198 -18.25 15.23 0.90
CA ARG A 198 -17.86 14.66 2.19
C ARG A 198 -17.58 15.75 3.21
N ILE A 199 -17.66 15.36 4.47
CA ILE A 199 -17.19 16.18 5.58
C ILE A 199 -15.70 15.94 5.76
N GLY A 200 -14.93 17.03 5.81
CA GLY A 200 -13.50 17.03 6.11
C GLY A 200 -13.26 17.14 7.61
N ALA A 201 -12.28 17.94 7.99
CA ALA A 201 -12.00 18.28 9.37
C ALA A 201 -13.13 19.09 9.99
N VAL A 202 -13.32 18.87 11.29
CA VAL A 202 -14.38 19.47 12.08
C VAL A 202 -13.79 19.92 13.40
N GLY A 203 -13.80 21.22 13.65
CA GLY A 203 -13.46 21.79 14.94
C GLY A 203 -14.68 21.94 15.84
N GLU A 204 -14.48 22.64 16.96
CA GLU A 204 -15.55 22.92 17.93
C GLU A 204 -16.58 23.90 17.35
N SER A 205 -16.11 24.93 16.62
CA SER A 205 -16.96 26.00 16.09
C SER A 205 -16.96 26.09 14.56
N TRP A 206 -16.42 25.08 13.88
CA TRP A 206 -16.30 25.08 12.42
C TRP A 206 -16.28 23.67 11.83
N ALA A 207 -16.61 23.55 10.55
CA ALA A 207 -16.52 22.30 9.80
C ALA A 207 -16.13 22.56 8.35
N LYS A 208 -15.32 21.68 7.75
CA LYS A 208 -15.00 21.72 6.32
C LYS A 208 -15.91 20.79 5.53
N ILE A 209 -16.46 21.30 4.43
CA ILE A 209 -17.21 20.52 3.44
C ILE A 209 -16.41 20.48 2.15
N HIS A 210 -16.12 19.28 1.67
CA HIS A 210 -15.39 19.05 0.43
C HIS A 210 -16.33 18.45 -0.61
N VAL A 211 -16.36 19.05 -1.80
CA VAL A 211 -17.08 18.51 -2.96
C VAL A 211 -16.18 18.39 -4.18
N ARG A 212 -16.46 17.36 -5.00
CA ARG A 212 -16.04 17.29 -6.40
C ARG A 212 -17.26 17.41 -7.31
N ILE A 213 -17.33 18.45 -8.13
CA ILE A 213 -18.46 18.73 -9.05
C ILE A 213 -17.92 19.01 -10.45
N PRO A 214 -17.80 17.99 -11.32
CA PRO A 214 -17.39 18.15 -12.72
C PRO A 214 -18.40 18.97 -13.54
N GLN A 215 -17.93 19.72 -14.55
CA GLN A 215 -18.80 20.50 -15.43
C GLN A 215 -19.75 19.65 -16.30
N ASN A 216 -19.31 18.47 -16.72
CA ASN A 216 -20.03 17.65 -17.69
C ASN A 216 -21.00 16.64 -17.06
N THR A 217 -21.31 16.75 -15.76
CA THR A 217 -22.25 15.80 -15.15
C THR A 217 -23.66 16.12 -15.67
N PRO A 218 -24.32 15.20 -16.38
CA PRO A 218 -25.61 15.49 -16.99
C PRO A 218 -26.61 15.96 -15.93
N ASN A 219 -27.26 17.09 -16.19
CA ASN A 219 -28.43 17.50 -15.43
C ASN A 219 -29.52 16.42 -15.59
N SER A 220 -29.63 15.52 -14.60
CA SER A 220 -30.79 14.66 -14.33
C SER A 220 -31.16 13.57 -15.36
N LEU A 221 -31.19 12.31 -14.87
CA LEU A 221 -32.16 11.25 -15.21
C LEU A 221 -32.36 10.91 -16.70
N SER A 222 -31.40 10.21 -17.31
CA SER A 222 -31.67 9.32 -18.46
C SER A 222 -30.46 8.45 -18.81
N HIS A 223 -30.06 7.51 -17.94
CA HIS A 223 -29.22 6.40 -18.41
C HIS A 223 -29.50 5.12 -17.64
N ASN A 224 -30.66 4.54 -17.95
CA ASN A 224 -30.76 3.09 -18.09
C ASN A 224 -30.56 2.77 -19.59
N LEU A 225 -29.71 1.77 -19.83
CA LEU A 225 -29.38 1.12 -21.10
C LEU A 225 -28.49 1.88 -22.11
N ASN A 226 -27.43 1.16 -22.50
CA ASN A 226 -26.56 1.32 -23.67
C ASN A 226 -25.25 2.09 -23.47
N HIS A 227 -24.36 1.49 -22.67
CA HIS A 227 -22.92 1.65 -22.86
C HIS A 227 -22.52 0.93 -24.17
N HIS A 228 -22.67 1.59 -25.31
CA HIS A 228 -21.86 1.39 -26.52
C HIS A 228 -22.20 2.47 -27.55
N LEU A 229 -21.14 3.12 -28.05
CA LEU A 229 -21.09 4.00 -29.23
C LEU A 229 -21.68 5.41 -29.04
N SER A 230 -20.81 6.41 -28.86
CA SER A 230 -20.50 7.38 -29.94
C SER A 230 -19.66 8.54 -29.41
N ASN A 231 -18.47 8.71 -30.01
CA ASN A 231 -17.83 10.01 -30.14
C ASN A 231 -18.69 10.81 -31.13
N GLN A 232 -19.58 11.65 -30.63
CA GLN A 232 -20.08 12.79 -31.40
C GLN A 232 -20.03 14.03 -30.52
N GLN A 233 -19.07 14.91 -30.86
CA GLN A 233 -19.06 16.30 -30.43
C GLN A 233 -20.41 16.92 -30.80
N VAL A 234 -21.25 17.19 -29.81
CA VAL A 234 -22.32 18.17 -29.95
C VAL A 234 -21.74 19.49 -29.48
N GLU A 235 -21.24 20.27 -30.44
CA GLU A 235 -21.04 21.71 -30.31
C GLU A 235 -22.42 22.36 -30.12
N GLY A 236 -22.80 22.56 -28.86
CA GLY A 236 -23.95 23.33 -28.44
C GLY A 236 -23.51 24.32 -27.36
N SER A 237 -23.06 25.48 -27.80
CA SER A 237 -22.62 26.61 -26.99
C SER A 237 -23.79 27.22 -26.19
N HIS A 238 -24.10 26.65 -25.04
CA HIS A 238 -24.64 27.43 -23.93
C HIS A 238 -23.47 27.89 -23.06
N PRO A 239 -23.42 29.14 -22.60
CA PRO A 239 -22.42 29.56 -21.63
C PRO A 239 -22.68 28.77 -20.34
N VAL A 240 -21.93 27.68 -20.17
CA VAL A 240 -22.01 26.85 -18.96
C VAL A 240 -21.50 27.73 -17.82
N GLY A 241 -22.42 28.20 -16.97
CA GLY A 241 -22.07 28.93 -15.76
C GLY A 241 -21.08 28.14 -14.89
N PRO A 242 -20.44 28.78 -13.90
CA PRO A 242 -19.49 28.10 -13.02
C PRO A 242 -20.14 26.84 -12.40
N ALA A 243 -19.43 25.71 -12.49
CA ALA A 243 -19.83 24.50 -11.80
C ALA A 243 -19.60 24.68 -10.30
N GLY A 244 -20.50 24.13 -9.49
CA GLY A 244 -20.42 24.30 -8.06
C GLY A 244 -21.74 24.09 -7.35
N ALA A 245 -21.70 24.26 -6.04
CA ALA A 245 -22.86 24.18 -5.17
C ALA A 245 -22.83 25.30 -4.15
N ARG A 246 -23.96 25.57 -3.51
CA ARG A 246 -24.04 26.40 -2.31
C ARG A 246 -24.43 25.53 -1.13
N VAL A 247 -23.76 25.74 0.00
CA VAL A 247 -24.10 25.05 1.24
C VAL A 247 -25.22 25.81 1.94
N ILE A 248 -26.22 25.08 2.43
CA ILE A 248 -27.14 25.55 3.47
C ILE A 248 -27.10 24.57 4.64
N PHE A 249 -27.19 25.06 5.87
CA PHE A 249 -27.05 24.21 7.05
C PHE A 249 -27.88 24.73 8.23
N ARG A 250 -28.16 23.86 9.21
CA ARG A 250 -28.82 24.25 10.48
C ARG A 250 -28.50 23.26 11.61
N PRO A 251 -28.55 23.70 12.88
CA PRO A 251 -28.45 22.77 14.01
C PRO A 251 -29.69 21.86 14.06
N LEU A 252 -29.49 20.60 14.43
CA LEU A 252 -30.57 19.63 14.65
C LEU A 252 -31.14 19.67 16.06
N GLN A 253 -30.35 20.09 17.05
CA GLN A 253 -30.77 20.15 18.45
C GLN A 253 -30.21 21.40 19.14
N PRO A 254 -31.07 22.40 19.49
CA PRO A 254 -32.46 22.54 19.04
C PRO A 254 -32.54 22.73 17.52
N ILE A 255 -33.67 22.34 16.90
CA ILE A 255 -33.87 22.54 15.45
C ILE A 255 -33.87 24.05 15.16
N GLY A 256 -32.88 24.50 14.39
CA GLY A 256 -32.75 25.90 13.98
C GLY A 256 -33.35 26.21 12.60
N ASN A 257 -33.25 27.48 12.21
CA ASN A 257 -33.53 27.93 10.85
C ASN A 257 -32.38 27.54 9.90
N TRP A 258 -32.68 27.40 8.61
CA TRP A 258 -31.65 27.22 7.58
C TRP A 258 -30.79 28.48 7.46
N ILE A 259 -29.48 28.29 7.57
CA ILE A 259 -28.44 29.32 7.43
C ILE A 259 -27.83 29.16 6.05
N THR A 260 -27.70 30.28 5.34
CA THR A 260 -26.99 30.32 4.06
C THR A 260 -25.49 30.26 4.32
N GLY A 261 -24.84 29.21 3.83
CA GLY A 261 -23.41 29.02 3.92
C GLY A 261 -22.65 29.49 2.67
N PRO A 262 -21.35 29.16 2.60
CA PRO A 262 -20.47 29.54 1.51
C PRO A 262 -20.82 28.85 0.19
N GLU A 263 -20.35 29.46 -0.90
CA GLU A 263 -20.33 28.87 -2.24
C GLU A 263 -19.11 27.97 -2.43
N LEU A 264 -19.32 26.83 -3.06
CA LEU A 264 -18.34 25.83 -3.44
C LEU A 264 -18.17 25.89 -4.97
N VAL A 265 -17.34 26.81 -5.45
CA VAL A 265 -17.02 26.93 -6.89
C VAL A 265 -15.94 25.92 -7.26
N THR A 266 -16.17 25.14 -8.31
CA THR A 266 -15.24 24.10 -8.78
C THR A 266 -14.55 24.53 -10.08
N SER A 267 -13.33 24.03 -10.30
CA SER A 267 -12.52 24.38 -11.47
C SER A 267 -11.73 23.18 -11.98
N ASN A 268 -11.39 23.18 -13.27
CA ASN A 268 -10.54 22.12 -13.84
C ASN A 268 -9.12 22.09 -13.23
N SER A 269 -8.60 23.22 -12.75
CA SER A 269 -7.25 23.28 -12.15
C SER A 269 -7.11 22.46 -10.87
N THR A 270 -8.21 22.24 -10.16
CA THR A 270 -8.28 21.41 -8.94
C THR A 270 -8.93 20.04 -9.22
N ASP A 271 -9.08 19.67 -10.50
CA ASP A 271 -9.88 18.52 -10.93
C ASP A 271 -11.29 18.52 -10.35
N TRP A 272 -11.88 19.72 -10.36
CA TRP A 272 -13.23 20.03 -9.90
C TRP A 272 -13.46 19.83 -8.39
N ASN A 273 -12.40 19.74 -7.60
CA ASN A 273 -12.46 19.71 -6.14
C ASN A 273 -12.50 21.12 -5.56
N THR A 274 -13.25 21.31 -4.49
CA THR A 274 -13.25 22.55 -3.70
C THR A 274 -13.69 22.27 -2.26
N VAL A 275 -13.16 23.05 -1.32
CA VAL A 275 -13.44 22.92 0.11
C VAL A 275 -13.94 24.26 0.63
N ALA A 276 -15.05 24.25 1.36
CA ALA A 276 -15.53 25.42 2.09
C ALA A 276 -15.53 25.17 3.59
N LYS A 277 -15.24 26.21 4.36
CA LYS A 277 -15.26 26.20 5.82
C LYS A 277 -16.54 26.87 6.31
N LEU A 278 -17.34 26.13 7.07
CA LEU A 278 -18.44 26.66 7.86
C LEU A 278 -17.88 27.14 9.19
N GLU A 279 -18.24 28.35 9.63
CA GLU A 279 -17.79 28.94 10.88
C GLU A 279 -18.98 29.31 11.78
N ASN A 280 -18.68 29.73 13.01
CA ASN A 280 -19.67 30.15 14.03
C ASN A 280 -20.67 29.03 14.38
N LEU A 281 -20.19 27.79 14.40
CA LEU A 281 -20.97 26.63 14.84
C LEU A 281 -20.87 26.48 16.37
N TRP A 282 -21.82 25.77 16.95
CA TRP A 282 -21.83 25.45 18.36
C TRP A 282 -21.04 24.15 18.59
N PRO A 283 -20.19 24.05 19.63
CA PRO A 283 -19.49 22.82 19.98
C PRO A 283 -20.42 21.64 20.28
N GLY A 284 -19.95 20.42 20.04
CA GLY A 284 -20.67 19.18 20.34
C GLY A 284 -22.04 19.03 19.67
N THR A 285 -22.37 19.87 18.70
CA THR A 285 -23.72 20.02 18.15
C THR A 285 -23.82 19.31 16.80
N THR A 286 -24.89 18.54 16.61
CA THR A 286 -25.18 17.91 15.32
C THR A 286 -25.86 18.92 14.40
N TYR A 287 -25.31 19.05 13.19
CA TYR A 287 -25.85 19.85 12.10
C TYR A 287 -26.33 18.96 10.96
N GLU A 288 -27.37 19.41 10.28
CA GLU A 288 -27.69 18.94 8.94
C GLU A 288 -27.34 20.00 7.90
N TYR A 289 -26.90 19.55 6.72
CA TYR A 289 -26.56 20.41 5.60
C TYR A 289 -27.15 19.89 4.28
N ARG A 290 -27.32 20.79 3.32
CA ARG A 290 -27.71 20.47 1.95
C ARG A 290 -26.82 21.21 0.96
N LEU A 291 -26.63 20.58 -0.19
CA LEU A 291 -25.99 21.19 -1.35
C LEU A 291 -27.08 21.62 -2.33
N THR A 292 -27.08 22.90 -2.66
CA THR A 292 -28.01 23.54 -3.60
C THR A 292 -27.25 23.97 -4.86
N LYS A 293 -27.97 24.25 -5.96
CA LYS A 293 -27.34 24.86 -7.14
C LYS A 293 -26.69 26.19 -6.72
N LEU A 294 -25.52 26.52 -7.27
CA LEU A 294 -24.68 27.66 -6.86
C LEU A 294 -25.46 28.98 -6.63
N ASN A 295 -26.35 29.33 -7.57
CA ASN A 295 -27.15 30.57 -7.55
C ASN A 295 -28.55 30.40 -6.90
N SER A 296 -28.76 29.37 -6.08
CA SER A 296 -30.04 29.12 -5.42
C SER A 296 -29.84 28.66 -3.98
N THR A 297 -30.78 28.99 -3.11
CA THR A 297 -30.86 28.45 -1.74
C THR A 297 -31.96 27.39 -1.59
N ASN A 298 -32.80 27.22 -2.62
CA ASN A 298 -34.01 26.41 -2.54
C ASN A 298 -34.00 25.24 -3.53
N VAL A 299 -33.16 25.30 -4.56
CA VAL A 299 -33.04 24.25 -5.57
C VAL A 299 -31.89 23.32 -5.20
N HIS A 300 -32.25 22.09 -4.82
CA HIS A 300 -31.31 21.02 -4.51
C HIS A 300 -30.37 20.70 -5.70
N HIS A 301 -29.12 20.34 -5.38
CA HIS A 301 -28.13 19.97 -6.37
C HIS A 301 -28.29 18.50 -6.80
N PRO A 302 -28.55 18.19 -8.08
CA PRO A 302 -29.00 16.86 -8.52
C PRO A 302 -27.99 15.72 -8.31
N LEU A 303 -26.70 16.03 -8.13
CA LEU A 303 -25.65 15.02 -7.94
C LEU A 303 -25.51 14.48 -6.51
N PHE A 304 -26.14 15.12 -5.53
CA PHE A 304 -25.90 14.83 -4.12
C PHE A 304 -27.18 14.39 -3.40
N PRO A 305 -27.08 13.68 -2.27
CA PRO A 305 -28.23 13.42 -1.41
C PRO A 305 -28.93 14.72 -1.01
N THR A 306 -30.21 14.62 -0.65
CA THR A 306 -31.00 15.78 -0.22
C THR A 306 -30.52 16.37 1.11
N VAL A 307 -29.92 15.55 1.98
CA VAL A 307 -29.42 15.95 3.30
C VAL A 307 -28.16 15.16 3.65
N GLY A 308 -27.17 15.85 4.23
CA GLY A 308 -26.03 15.25 4.92
C GLY A 308 -25.95 15.74 6.37
N HIS A 309 -25.14 15.08 7.19
CA HIS A 309 -25.01 15.38 8.62
C HIS A 309 -23.55 15.46 9.05
N PHE A 310 -23.28 16.23 10.09
CA PHE A 310 -22.02 16.21 10.82
C PHE A 310 -22.23 16.65 12.27
N LYS A 311 -21.31 16.28 13.16
CA LYS A 311 -21.28 16.75 14.56
C LYS A 311 -19.99 17.52 14.79
N THR A 312 -20.09 18.73 15.32
CA THR A 312 -18.91 19.52 15.72
C THR A 312 -18.15 18.84 16.86
N ALA A 313 -16.85 19.13 16.97
CA ALA A 313 -16.07 18.59 18.08
C ALA A 313 -16.65 19.06 19.42
N PRO A 314 -16.61 18.23 20.48
CA PRO A 314 -17.02 18.66 21.83
C PRO A 314 -16.22 19.86 22.32
N ASP A 315 -16.83 20.68 23.17
CA ASP A 315 -16.16 21.84 23.80
C ASP A 315 -15.03 21.35 24.73
N SER A 316 -13.79 21.62 24.35
CA SER A 316 -12.64 21.14 25.10
C SER A 316 -12.41 21.87 26.44
N SER A 317 -13.08 23.00 26.69
CA SER A 317 -13.03 23.74 27.96
C SER A 317 -13.97 23.16 29.02
N LEU A 318 -15.04 22.49 28.60
CA LEU A 318 -16.05 21.90 29.50
C LEU A 318 -15.75 20.45 29.88
N THR A 319 -14.79 19.80 29.21
CA THR A 319 -14.38 18.42 29.49
C THR A 319 -13.84 18.22 30.92
N SER A 320 -13.42 19.29 31.61
CA SER A 320 -12.98 19.27 33.00
C SER A 320 -14.09 19.50 34.03
N LEU A 321 -15.27 20.00 33.62
CA LEU A 321 -16.31 20.52 34.51
C LEU A 321 -17.55 19.62 34.63
N ASP A 322 -17.92 18.88 33.57
CA ASP A 322 -19.14 18.07 33.57
C ASP A 322 -18.85 16.56 33.62
N GLN A 323 -19.40 15.87 34.64
CA GLN A 323 -19.16 14.44 34.90
C GLN A 323 -19.95 13.49 33.98
N THR A 324 -20.91 14.00 33.20
CA THR A 324 -21.93 13.15 32.57
C THR A 324 -21.59 12.70 31.14
N ASP A 325 -20.60 13.30 30.48
CA ASP A 325 -20.18 12.86 29.12
C ASP A 325 -18.74 13.33 28.79
N ARG A 326 -17.71 12.88 29.52
CA ARG A 326 -16.30 13.26 29.24
C ARG A 326 -15.79 12.64 27.92
N GLY A 327 -16.30 13.11 26.80
CA GLY A 327 -15.68 13.03 25.48
C GLY A 327 -15.22 11.62 25.10
N SER A 328 -16.01 10.58 25.38
CA SER A 328 -15.70 9.27 24.82
C SER A 328 -15.89 9.33 23.30
N PHE A 329 -14.94 8.81 22.56
CA PHE A 329 -15.00 8.78 21.10
C PHE A 329 -14.31 7.55 20.56
N SER A 330 -14.68 7.17 19.33
CA SER A 330 -14.07 6.03 18.65
C SER A 330 -13.56 6.43 17.29
N PHE A 331 -12.39 5.95 16.91
CA PHE A 331 -11.85 6.18 15.58
C PHE A 331 -11.15 4.92 15.06
N ALA A 332 -10.96 4.85 13.74
CA ALA A 332 -10.11 3.84 13.13
C ALA A 332 -8.88 4.48 12.49
N TYR A 333 -7.86 3.67 12.25
CA TYR A 333 -6.77 4.05 11.37
C TYR A 333 -6.22 2.86 10.57
N THR A 334 -5.61 3.19 9.44
CA THR A 334 -4.97 2.26 8.50
C THR A 334 -4.15 3.06 7.47
N SER A 335 -3.49 2.38 6.54
CA SER A 335 -2.76 2.94 5.39
C SER A 335 -2.71 1.88 4.27
N CYS A 336 -2.12 2.22 3.12
CA CYS A 336 -1.82 1.28 2.04
C CYS A 336 -3.05 0.62 1.41
N VAL A 337 -3.52 1.22 0.31
CA VAL A 337 -4.68 0.72 -0.44
C VAL A 337 -4.41 0.66 -1.93
N LYS A 338 -4.55 -0.53 -2.52
CA LYS A 338 -4.49 -0.75 -3.96
C LYS A 338 -5.82 -1.34 -4.44
N PRO A 339 -6.68 -0.54 -5.09
CA PRO A 339 -7.88 -1.06 -5.73
C PRO A 339 -7.55 -2.15 -6.74
N GLY A 340 -8.39 -3.18 -6.81
CA GLY A 340 -8.24 -4.29 -7.74
C GLY A 340 -7.24 -5.37 -7.30
N PHE A 341 -6.69 -5.29 -6.09
CA PHE A 341 -5.72 -6.26 -5.58
C PHE A 341 -6.31 -7.13 -4.44
N PRO A 342 -6.03 -8.45 -4.43
CA PRO A 342 -5.34 -9.25 -5.46
C PRO A 342 -6.10 -9.29 -6.78
N TYR A 343 -5.38 -9.39 -7.90
CA TYR A 343 -6.01 -9.35 -9.22
C TYR A 343 -7.03 -10.48 -9.40
N ASN A 344 -8.20 -10.11 -9.92
CA ASN A 344 -9.26 -11.03 -10.27
C ASN A 344 -9.97 -10.53 -11.55
N PRO A 345 -9.86 -11.25 -12.69
CA PRO A 345 -10.44 -10.82 -13.96
C PRO A 345 -11.97 -10.79 -13.96
N PHE A 346 -12.61 -11.45 -12.99
CA PHE A 346 -14.06 -11.56 -12.86
C PHE A 346 -14.69 -10.54 -11.89
N LYS A 347 -13.87 -9.71 -11.24
CA LYS A 347 -14.34 -8.62 -10.37
C LYS A 347 -14.18 -7.26 -11.06
N ASP A 348 -14.83 -6.24 -10.49
CA ASP A 348 -14.55 -4.84 -10.83
C ASP A 348 -13.05 -4.55 -10.68
N PRO A 349 -12.34 -3.99 -11.68
CA PRO A 349 -10.92 -3.66 -11.56
C PRO A 349 -10.56 -2.68 -10.43
N LEU A 350 -11.55 -1.98 -9.86
CA LEU A 350 -11.39 -1.04 -8.75
C LEU A 350 -12.02 -1.57 -7.45
N HIS A 351 -12.31 -2.88 -7.36
CA HIS A 351 -12.81 -3.49 -6.13
C HIS A 351 -11.86 -3.25 -4.95
N ASN A 352 -12.43 -3.12 -3.75
CA ASN A 352 -11.67 -2.83 -2.54
C ASN A 352 -12.44 -3.36 -1.33
N GLU A 353 -12.23 -4.63 -1.00
CA GLU A 353 -12.92 -5.27 0.12
C GLU A 353 -12.49 -4.67 1.46
N GLY A 354 -11.24 -4.24 1.61
CA GLY A 354 -10.78 -3.57 2.83
C GLY A 354 -11.57 -2.30 3.14
N ALA A 355 -11.84 -1.47 2.12
CA ALA A 355 -12.68 -0.28 2.28
C ALA A 355 -14.15 -0.64 2.58
N GLU A 356 -14.68 -1.74 2.03
CA GLU A 356 -16.02 -2.23 2.35
C GLU A 356 -16.11 -2.68 3.82
N GLU A 357 -15.15 -3.48 4.28
CA GLU A 357 -15.06 -3.94 5.67
C GLU A 357 -14.93 -2.77 6.66
N LEU A 358 -14.05 -1.81 6.38
CA LEU A 358 -13.89 -0.61 7.20
C LEU A 358 -15.17 0.24 7.24
N THR A 359 -15.91 0.32 6.13
CA THR A 359 -17.20 1.01 6.08
C THR A 359 -18.20 0.35 7.01
N GLU A 360 -18.38 -0.97 6.91
CA GLU A 360 -19.34 -1.71 7.74
C GLU A 360 -19.02 -1.54 9.22
N LEU A 361 -17.74 -1.68 9.57
CA LEU A 361 -17.26 -1.46 10.93
C LEU A 361 -17.47 -0.02 11.40
N SER A 362 -17.26 0.97 10.53
CA SER A 362 -17.42 2.38 10.88
C SER A 362 -18.84 2.70 11.32
N ILE A 363 -19.82 2.08 10.66
CA ILE A 363 -21.24 2.21 10.96
C ILE A 363 -21.57 1.44 12.25
N GLU A 364 -21.12 0.19 12.35
CA GLU A 364 -21.35 -0.68 13.52
C GLU A 364 -20.85 -0.03 14.82
N LYS A 365 -19.60 0.45 14.80
CA LYS A 365 -18.94 1.05 15.97
C LYS A 365 -19.21 2.54 16.15
N LYS A 366 -19.96 3.16 15.23
CA LYS A 366 -20.23 4.60 15.21
C LYS A 366 -18.96 5.43 15.31
N LEU A 367 -17.99 5.12 14.45
CA LEU A 367 -16.70 5.81 14.48
C LEU A 367 -16.89 7.30 14.20
N ASP A 368 -16.27 8.12 15.03
CA ASP A 368 -16.23 9.56 14.89
C ASP A 368 -15.41 9.98 13.68
N PHE A 369 -14.29 9.30 13.41
CA PHE A 369 -13.42 9.56 12.25
C PHE A 369 -12.57 8.34 11.89
N VAL A 370 -11.95 8.40 10.71
CA VAL A 370 -10.86 7.50 10.31
C VAL A 370 -9.63 8.34 9.95
N LEU A 371 -8.48 7.94 10.48
CA LEU A 371 -7.16 8.43 10.07
C LEU A 371 -6.58 7.51 8.99
N PHE A 372 -6.19 8.05 7.85
CA PHE A 372 -5.52 7.29 6.78
C PHE A 372 -4.07 7.76 6.64
N LEU A 373 -3.12 6.87 6.90
CA LEU A 373 -1.73 7.24 7.20
C LEU A 373 -0.78 7.09 6.01
N GLY A 374 -1.26 7.44 4.82
CA GLY A 374 -0.49 7.36 3.58
C GLY A 374 -0.80 6.15 2.72
N ASP A 375 -0.29 6.19 1.48
CA ASP A 375 -0.53 5.20 0.43
C ASP A 375 -2.03 5.01 0.12
N PHE A 376 -2.78 6.12 0.13
CA PHE A 376 -4.16 6.18 -0.35
C PHE A 376 -4.24 5.97 -1.87
N ILE A 377 -3.16 6.32 -2.58
CA ILE A 377 -2.93 5.91 -3.95
C ILE A 377 -1.56 5.28 -4.10
N TYR A 378 -1.46 4.30 -4.99
CA TYR A 378 -0.18 3.84 -5.54
C TYR A 378 0.01 4.46 -6.92
N SER A 379 0.68 5.62 -6.96
CA SER A 379 0.89 6.40 -8.18
C SER A 379 1.86 5.73 -9.16
N ASP A 380 2.74 4.88 -8.65
CA ASP A 380 3.89 4.28 -9.32
C ASP A 380 3.81 2.75 -9.48
N SER A 381 2.86 2.09 -8.81
CA SER A 381 2.60 0.65 -8.93
C SER A 381 1.29 0.32 -9.68
N PRO A 382 1.27 -0.69 -10.57
CA PRO A 382 2.40 -1.52 -11.01
C PRO A 382 3.25 -0.84 -12.11
N PHE A 383 2.88 0.38 -12.49
CA PHE A 383 3.52 1.16 -13.55
C PHE A 383 3.39 2.64 -13.21
N TYR A 384 4.49 3.40 -13.38
CA TYR A 384 4.51 4.84 -13.22
C TYR A 384 4.39 5.53 -14.59
N PRO A 385 3.26 6.16 -14.92
CA PRO A 385 3.04 6.80 -16.22
C PRO A 385 3.74 8.16 -16.38
N GLY A 386 4.38 8.67 -15.33
CA GLY A 386 5.05 9.98 -15.31
C GLY A 386 4.39 10.98 -14.35
N ASN A 387 4.99 12.18 -14.25
CA ASN A 387 4.66 13.19 -13.23
C ASN A 387 3.52 14.15 -13.61
N SER A 388 2.74 13.85 -14.65
CA SER A 388 1.58 14.69 -15.00
C SER A 388 0.54 14.64 -13.88
N ILE A 389 0.07 15.80 -13.42
CA ILE A 389 -0.97 15.92 -12.39
C ILE A 389 -2.23 15.09 -12.72
N LYS A 390 -2.54 14.93 -14.02
CA LYS A 390 -3.68 14.13 -14.50
C LYS A 390 -3.58 12.65 -14.11
N HIS A 391 -2.36 12.10 -13.99
CA HIS A 391 -2.16 10.72 -13.56
C HIS A 391 -2.47 10.55 -12.07
N TYR A 392 -2.03 11.48 -11.23
CA TYR A 392 -2.36 11.50 -9.80
C TYR A 392 -3.87 11.70 -9.58
N HIS A 393 -4.47 12.69 -10.27
CA HIS A 393 -5.91 12.92 -10.22
C HIS A 393 -6.72 11.67 -10.62
N ARG A 394 -6.32 10.97 -11.68
CA ARG A 394 -6.96 9.70 -12.09
C ARG A 394 -6.94 8.68 -10.95
N LYS A 395 -5.80 8.50 -10.28
CA LYS A 395 -5.67 7.54 -9.17
C LYS A 395 -6.58 7.91 -8.00
N TYR A 396 -6.68 9.19 -7.65
CA TYR A 396 -7.62 9.64 -6.63
C TYR A 396 -9.08 9.39 -7.02
N ARG A 397 -9.49 9.71 -8.26
CA ARG A 397 -10.85 9.39 -8.74
C ARG A 397 -11.12 7.90 -8.67
N GLN A 398 -10.18 7.06 -9.09
CA GLN A 398 -10.30 5.61 -8.99
C GLN A 398 -10.50 5.15 -7.54
N SER A 399 -9.70 5.63 -6.59
CA SER A 399 -9.87 5.30 -5.16
C SER A 399 -11.25 5.75 -4.64
N PHE A 400 -11.65 6.99 -4.88
CA PHE A 400 -12.96 7.52 -4.42
C PHE A 400 -14.17 6.95 -5.17
N SER A 401 -14.00 6.36 -6.34
CA SER A 401 -15.09 5.70 -7.09
C SER A 401 -15.50 4.35 -6.50
N GLY A 402 -14.61 3.71 -5.72
CA GLY A 402 -14.86 2.42 -5.10
C GLY A 402 -16.06 2.43 -4.16
N ARG A 403 -16.87 1.36 -4.18
CA ARG A 403 -18.13 1.27 -3.41
C ARG A 403 -17.93 1.47 -1.90
N GLY A 404 -16.91 0.83 -1.32
CA GLY A 404 -16.56 0.98 0.09
C GLY A 404 -16.29 2.45 0.44
N TRP A 405 -15.35 3.08 -0.27
CA TRP A 405 -15.01 4.49 -0.06
C TRP A 405 -16.20 5.45 -0.21
N ARG A 406 -17.01 5.27 -1.26
CA ARG A 406 -18.21 6.11 -1.48
C ARG A 406 -19.17 6.06 -0.30
N LYS A 407 -19.35 4.90 0.32
CA LYS A 407 -20.20 4.75 1.51
C LYS A 407 -19.52 5.35 2.74
N LEU A 408 -18.24 5.06 2.96
CA LEU A 408 -17.50 5.56 4.12
C LEU A 408 -17.49 7.08 4.19
N ILE A 409 -17.20 7.77 3.08
CA ILE A 409 -17.16 9.25 3.05
C ILE A 409 -18.52 9.93 3.27
N GLN A 410 -19.62 9.18 3.13
CA GLN A 410 -20.97 9.66 3.40
C GLN A 410 -21.34 9.52 4.88
N SER A 411 -20.75 8.57 5.61
CA SER A 411 -21.09 8.28 7.01
C SER A 411 -20.03 8.73 8.02
N THR A 412 -18.76 8.78 7.62
CA THR A 412 -17.63 8.96 8.53
C THR A 412 -16.59 9.89 7.91
N ARG A 413 -16.11 10.85 8.70
CA ARG A 413 -15.08 11.79 8.25
C ARG A 413 -13.72 11.09 8.11
N LEU A 414 -12.99 11.50 7.08
CA LEU A 414 -11.68 10.99 6.72
C LEU A 414 -10.63 12.09 6.87
N LEU A 415 -9.60 11.82 7.66
CA LEU A 415 -8.43 12.68 7.87
C LEU A 415 -7.18 11.95 7.41
N HIS A 416 -6.28 12.62 6.70
CA HIS A 416 -5.24 11.94 5.94
C HIS A 416 -3.87 12.56 6.12
N ILE A 417 -2.84 11.76 5.97
CA ILE A 417 -1.49 12.20 5.60
C ILE A 417 -1.04 11.33 4.42
N TYR A 418 -0.15 11.84 3.56
CA TYR A 418 0.46 11.00 2.52
C TYR A 418 1.63 10.20 3.07
N ASP A 419 2.07 9.20 2.32
CA ASP A 419 3.40 8.64 2.37
C ASP A 419 4.07 8.70 0.98
N ASP A 420 5.03 7.82 0.72
CA ASP A 420 5.83 7.82 -0.50
C ASP A 420 5.03 7.48 -1.75
N HIS A 421 4.10 6.52 -1.72
CA HIS A 421 3.39 6.08 -2.93
C HIS A 421 2.39 7.10 -3.48
N GLU A 422 2.06 8.15 -2.74
CA GLU A 422 1.45 9.37 -3.29
C GLU A 422 2.34 10.08 -4.31
N ILE A 423 3.65 9.86 -4.24
CA ILE A 423 4.70 10.56 -4.98
C ILE A 423 5.47 9.57 -5.88
N LEU A 424 6.31 8.73 -5.26
CA LEU A 424 7.13 7.63 -5.78
C LEU A 424 7.66 6.80 -4.59
N ASN A 425 7.80 5.48 -4.73
CA ASN A 425 8.36 4.58 -3.71
C ASN A 425 9.68 5.12 -3.10
N ASP A 426 9.78 5.05 -1.77
CA ASP A 426 10.87 5.54 -0.91
C ASP A 426 11.23 7.03 -1.13
N TRP A 427 10.26 7.88 -1.47
CA TRP A 427 10.52 9.30 -1.75
C TRP A 427 11.14 10.03 -0.56
N ALA A 428 12.21 10.79 -0.82
CA ALA A 428 12.88 11.69 0.12
C ALA A 428 12.92 13.12 -0.45
N GLY A 429 12.03 13.99 0.05
CA GLY A 429 11.76 15.29 -0.55
C GLY A 429 12.83 16.36 -0.34
N GLN A 430 13.66 16.25 0.70
CA GLN A 430 14.75 17.21 1.00
C GLN A 430 14.31 18.69 1.06
N GLY A 431 13.01 18.95 1.24
CA GLY A 431 12.43 20.30 1.20
C GLY A 431 12.40 20.96 -0.18
N ASP A 432 12.64 20.23 -1.29
CA ASP A 432 12.60 20.77 -2.65
C ASP A 432 11.17 20.81 -3.22
N ASP A 433 10.44 21.88 -2.92
CA ASP A 433 9.09 22.11 -3.41
C ASP A 433 9.00 22.38 -4.93
N GLU A 434 10.12 22.72 -5.58
CA GLU A 434 10.17 22.93 -7.04
C GLU A 434 10.41 21.63 -7.81
N ASN A 435 10.68 20.53 -7.11
CA ASN A 435 10.74 19.22 -7.71
C ASN A 435 9.42 18.91 -8.46
N LYS A 436 9.52 18.67 -9.77
CA LYS A 436 8.34 18.51 -10.64
C LYS A 436 7.44 17.33 -10.27
N ILE A 437 8.03 16.27 -9.69
CA ILE A 437 7.28 15.09 -9.22
C ILE A 437 6.50 15.48 -7.97
N PHE A 438 7.20 16.01 -6.95
CA PHE A 438 6.56 16.42 -5.70
C PHE A 438 5.51 17.52 -5.90
N LYS A 439 5.80 18.55 -6.70
CA LYS A 439 4.87 19.65 -7.00
C LYS A 439 3.52 19.14 -7.53
N SER A 440 3.56 18.20 -8.48
CA SER A 440 2.34 17.63 -9.08
C SER A 440 1.63 16.68 -8.12
N ALA A 441 2.38 15.81 -7.43
CA ALA A 441 1.84 14.87 -6.46
C ALA A 441 1.18 15.60 -5.28
N ASN A 442 1.89 16.54 -4.65
CA ASN A 442 1.41 17.33 -3.51
C ASN A 442 0.20 18.19 -3.90
N GLN A 443 0.19 18.79 -5.09
CA GLN A 443 -0.99 19.52 -5.57
C GLN A 443 -2.21 18.60 -5.70
N ALA A 444 -2.06 17.41 -6.28
CA ALA A 444 -3.15 16.43 -6.37
C ALA A 444 -3.61 15.94 -4.98
N TYR A 445 -2.66 15.64 -4.09
CA TYR A 445 -2.94 15.28 -2.70
C TYR A 445 -3.75 16.36 -1.98
N ARG A 446 -3.33 17.63 -2.08
CA ARG A 446 -4.04 18.75 -1.43
C ARG A 446 -5.47 18.91 -1.96
N ASN A 447 -5.64 18.86 -3.29
CA ASN A 447 -6.95 18.95 -3.92
C ASN A 447 -7.94 17.89 -3.41
N TYR A 448 -7.48 16.64 -3.22
CA TYR A 448 -8.35 15.52 -2.87
C TYR A 448 -8.47 15.26 -1.37
N LEU A 449 -7.38 15.49 -0.63
CA LEU A 449 -7.20 15.04 0.75
C LEU A 449 -6.79 16.21 1.65
N GLY A 450 -5.62 16.80 1.38
CA GLY A 450 -4.92 17.73 2.28
C GLY A 450 -5.74 18.97 2.65
N ASP A 451 -6.38 19.64 1.69
CA ASP A 451 -7.13 20.87 1.97
C ASP A 451 -8.40 20.62 2.82
N SER A 452 -8.85 19.36 2.90
CA SER A 452 -9.95 18.93 3.78
C SER A 452 -9.50 18.60 5.21
N ASN A 453 -8.21 18.44 5.47
CA ASN A 453 -7.69 18.18 6.82
C ASN A 453 -7.77 19.44 7.71
N TYR A 454 -7.31 19.33 8.94
CA TYR A 454 -7.07 20.52 9.76
C TYR A 454 -5.97 21.36 9.13
N ASP A 455 -6.01 22.66 9.40
CA ASP A 455 -5.00 23.58 8.91
C ASP A 455 -3.70 23.37 9.70
N GLY A 456 -2.56 23.33 9.00
CA GLY A 456 -1.24 23.36 9.61
C GLY A 456 -0.86 24.75 10.14
N PRO A 457 0.43 25.03 10.39
CA PRO A 457 0.89 26.34 10.84
C PRO A 457 0.41 27.49 9.93
N PRO A 458 -0.11 28.60 10.50
CA PRO A 458 -0.63 29.73 9.73
C PRO A 458 0.36 30.27 8.69
N GLY A 459 -0.14 30.57 7.50
CA GLY A 459 0.64 31.19 6.42
C GLY A 459 1.60 30.24 5.69
N LYS A 460 1.70 28.97 6.09
CA LYS A 460 2.49 27.96 5.39
C LYS A 460 1.57 26.89 4.80
N LYS A 461 1.81 26.49 3.55
CA LYS A 461 1.08 25.42 2.85
C LYS A 461 1.60 24.03 3.28
N GLU A 462 1.69 23.81 4.58
CA GLU A 462 2.14 22.53 5.16
C GLU A 462 1.07 21.45 5.07
N ASN A 463 1.51 20.19 5.09
CA ASN A 463 0.63 19.03 5.14
C ASN A 463 0.59 18.37 6.53
N TYR A 464 1.56 18.64 7.41
CA TYR A 464 1.45 18.30 8.83
C TYR A 464 0.49 19.25 9.54
N TYR A 465 -0.23 18.74 10.52
CA TYR A 465 -1.24 19.48 11.27
C TYR A 465 -1.47 18.87 12.65
N TRP A 466 -2.23 19.57 13.49
CA TRP A 466 -2.64 19.08 14.80
C TRP A 466 -4.09 19.43 15.08
N PHE A 467 -4.72 18.69 15.99
CA PHE A 467 -6.09 18.97 16.42
C PHE A 467 -6.37 18.38 17.81
N ARG A 468 -7.48 18.83 18.42
CA ARG A 468 -8.07 18.19 19.60
C ARG A 468 -9.38 17.54 19.24
N TYR A 469 -9.68 16.45 19.95
CA TYR A 469 -10.98 15.83 19.91
C TYR A 469 -11.25 15.16 21.26
N GLY A 470 -12.29 15.62 21.96
CA GLY A 470 -12.50 15.24 23.36
C GLY A 470 -11.29 15.60 24.24
N ASP A 471 -10.97 14.73 25.18
CA ASP A 471 -9.80 14.85 26.05
C ASP A 471 -8.53 14.23 25.44
N SER A 472 -8.28 14.56 24.17
CA SER A 472 -7.15 14.04 23.40
C SER A 472 -6.61 15.07 22.43
N ALA A 473 -5.30 15.04 22.22
CA ALA A 473 -4.63 15.84 21.20
C ALA A 473 -3.90 14.94 20.20
N PHE A 474 -3.88 15.36 18.95
CA PHE A 474 -3.29 14.65 17.82
C PHE A 474 -2.27 15.55 17.13
N PHE A 475 -1.10 15.01 16.82
CA PHE A 475 -0.15 15.62 15.89
C PHE A 475 0.08 14.67 14.72
N VAL A 476 -0.18 15.13 13.50
CA VAL A 476 -0.03 14.36 12.27
C VAL A 476 1.21 14.84 11.55
N LEU A 477 2.23 13.99 11.50
CA LEU A 477 3.54 14.27 10.95
C LEU A 477 3.55 14.10 9.43
N ASP A 478 4.13 15.06 8.72
CA ASP A 478 4.63 14.85 7.36
C ASP A 478 6.04 14.26 7.46
N CYS A 479 6.19 12.99 7.08
CA CYS A 479 7.47 12.32 7.14
C CYS A 479 8.21 12.33 5.80
N ARG A 480 7.67 12.84 4.68
CA ARG A 480 8.28 12.66 3.33
C ARG A 480 8.83 13.94 2.72
N ARG A 481 8.21 15.10 2.97
CA ARG A 481 8.57 16.35 2.29
C ARG A 481 9.96 16.85 2.65
N TYR A 482 10.30 16.81 3.94
CA TYR A 482 11.52 17.43 4.45
C TYR A 482 12.65 16.44 4.73
N ARG A 483 12.37 15.13 4.68
CA ARG A 483 13.39 14.14 5.01
C ARG A 483 14.61 14.26 4.11
N SER A 484 15.77 14.06 4.73
CA SER A 484 17.04 13.83 4.05
C SER A 484 16.97 12.55 3.22
N LYS A 485 17.93 12.34 2.33
CA LYS A 485 18.02 11.08 1.57
C LYS A 485 18.09 9.90 2.54
N ASN A 486 17.33 8.85 2.23
CA ASN A 486 17.24 7.64 3.05
C ASN A 486 18.62 6.99 3.26
N ASP A 487 19.47 6.96 2.22
CA ASP A 487 20.82 6.37 2.24
C ASP A 487 21.91 7.29 2.79
N ALA A 488 21.57 8.52 3.21
CA ALA A 488 22.52 9.41 3.88
C ALA A 488 22.98 8.78 5.21
N LYS A 489 24.22 9.08 5.60
CA LYS A 489 24.74 8.72 6.93
C LYS A 489 23.82 9.31 8.00
N ASP A 490 23.45 8.50 8.99
CA ASP A 490 22.72 8.99 10.16
C ASP A 490 23.68 9.78 11.07
N ASP A 491 23.54 11.09 11.03
CA ASP A 491 24.27 12.07 11.83
C ASP A 491 23.33 13.24 12.20
N GLU A 492 23.84 14.23 12.92
CA GLU A 492 23.06 15.38 13.41
C GLU A 492 22.40 16.21 12.29
N MET A 493 22.86 16.07 11.04
CA MET A 493 22.30 16.79 9.88
C MET A 493 21.19 15.99 9.19
N LYS A 494 21.16 14.66 9.33
CA LYS A 494 20.12 13.81 8.76
C LYS A 494 18.83 13.98 9.56
N THR A 495 17.76 14.31 8.85
CA THR A 495 16.44 14.60 9.47
C THR A 495 15.32 13.92 8.69
N MET A 496 14.31 13.46 9.39
CA MET A 496 13.00 13.00 8.91
C MET A 496 12.03 14.17 8.76
N LEU A 497 11.93 15.03 9.78
CA LEU A 497 10.90 16.08 9.87
C LEU A 497 11.32 17.42 9.26
N GLY A 498 12.63 17.66 9.15
CA GLY A 498 13.17 19.00 8.96
C GLY A 498 13.05 19.87 10.22
N GLU A 499 13.90 20.89 10.28
CA GLU A 499 14.06 21.76 11.46
C GLU A 499 12.74 22.40 11.93
N ASN A 500 11.96 22.95 11.00
CA ASN A 500 10.73 23.68 11.33
C ASN A 500 9.65 22.79 11.94
N GLN A 501 9.38 21.63 11.34
CA GLN A 501 8.36 20.71 11.84
C GLN A 501 8.82 20.04 13.13
N LYS A 502 10.11 19.67 13.25
CA LYS A 502 10.67 19.17 14.51
C LYS A 502 10.45 20.14 15.65
N ARG A 503 10.82 21.42 15.48
CA ARG A 503 10.64 22.45 16.52
C ARG A 503 9.16 22.62 16.89
N ILE A 504 8.27 22.71 15.90
CA ILE A 504 6.82 22.83 16.15
C ILE A 504 6.30 21.60 16.89
N PHE A 505 6.76 20.40 16.55
CA PHE A 505 6.36 19.18 17.26
C PHE A 505 6.82 19.19 18.72
N LEU A 506 8.05 19.61 19.02
CA LEU A 506 8.54 19.77 20.39
C LEU A 506 7.73 20.83 21.18
N ASP A 507 7.45 21.98 20.56
CA ASP A 507 6.59 23.02 21.15
C ASP A 507 5.17 22.49 21.43
N TRP A 508 4.64 21.61 20.56
CA TRP A 508 3.35 20.95 20.77
C TRP A 508 3.39 19.99 21.94
N LEU A 509 4.42 19.15 22.06
CA LEU A 509 4.60 18.20 23.17
C LEU A 509 4.61 18.93 24.52
N GLU A 510 5.32 20.05 24.61
CA GLU A 510 5.30 20.93 25.78
C GLU A 510 3.88 21.41 26.09
N ALA A 511 3.17 21.93 25.09
CA ALA A 511 1.82 22.46 25.26
C ALA A 511 0.78 21.40 25.65
N VAL A 512 0.91 20.15 25.17
CA VAL A 512 -0.05 19.09 25.47
C VAL A 512 0.25 18.33 26.75
N ASN A 513 1.49 18.40 27.25
CA ASN A 513 1.98 17.58 28.36
C ASN A 513 1.01 17.54 29.55
N SER A 514 0.49 18.72 29.94
CA SER A 514 -0.42 18.91 31.07
C SER A 514 -1.83 19.41 30.71
N THR A 515 -2.26 19.34 29.45
CA THR A 515 -3.55 19.93 29.01
C THR A 515 -4.60 18.92 28.54
N VAL A 516 -4.18 17.72 28.13
CA VAL A 516 -5.07 16.62 27.73
C VAL A 516 -4.62 15.29 28.30
N THR A 517 -5.54 14.37 28.50
CA THR A 517 -5.22 13.02 28.98
C THR A 517 -4.40 12.24 27.97
N PHE A 518 -4.88 12.08 26.73
CA PHE A 518 -4.22 11.25 25.71
C PHE A 518 -3.55 12.10 24.62
N LYS A 519 -2.36 11.66 24.18
CA LYS A 519 -1.62 12.29 23.08
C LYS A 519 -1.36 11.25 22.00
N PHE A 520 -1.77 11.55 20.78
CA PHE A 520 -1.55 10.69 19.63
C PHE A 520 -0.57 11.36 18.67
N VAL A 521 0.55 10.68 18.42
CA VAL A 521 1.47 11.04 17.35
C VAL A 521 1.18 10.14 16.17
N VAL A 522 0.87 10.73 15.03
CA VAL A 522 0.46 10.01 13.82
C VAL A 522 1.57 10.16 12.80
N SER A 523 2.18 9.05 12.42
CA SER A 523 3.31 8.99 11.48
C SER A 523 2.94 8.12 10.29
N SER A 524 3.29 8.51 9.06
CA SER A 524 3.11 7.62 7.91
C SER A 524 4.09 6.44 7.96
N THR A 525 5.30 6.66 8.50
CA THR A 525 6.35 5.65 8.68
C THR A 525 6.44 5.12 10.13
N PRO A 526 6.79 3.84 10.35
CA PRO A 526 6.95 3.27 11.69
C PRO A 526 8.09 3.88 12.49
N PHE A 527 7.85 4.11 13.78
CA PHE A 527 8.79 4.71 14.73
C PHE A 527 9.70 3.67 15.41
N MET A 528 9.22 2.44 15.60
CA MET A 528 9.95 1.32 16.20
C MET A 528 11.07 0.82 15.27
N THR A 529 12.13 0.31 15.89
CA THR A 529 13.36 -0.14 15.22
C THR A 529 13.36 -1.63 14.86
N LEU A 530 12.25 -2.33 15.13
CA LEU A 530 12.16 -3.79 15.06
C LEU A 530 12.01 -4.35 13.62
N TRP A 531 11.83 -3.48 12.63
CA TRP A 531 11.72 -3.88 11.22
C TRP A 531 13.10 -4.08 10.58
N SER A 532 13.31 -5.25 9.97
CA SER A 532 14.50 -5.61 9.20
C SER A 532 14.29 -5.45 7.68
N GLY A 533 15.33 -5.81 6.92
CA GLY A 533 15.39 -5.62 5.48
C GLY A 533 15.89 -4.22 5.11
N LEU A 534 16.36 -4.07 3.86
CA LEU A 534 16.90 -2.79 3.37
C LEU A 534 15.89 -1.65 3.55
N ASP A 535 14.64 -1.87 3.16
CA ASP A 535 13.61 -0.84 3.23
C ASP A 535 13.22 -0.56 4.70
N GLY A 536 13.10 -1.60 5.55
CA GLY A 536 12.73 -1.47 6.97
C GLY A 536 13.79 -0.76 7.82
N ALA A 537 15.07 -0.91 7.50
CA ALA A 537 16.17 -0.30 8.24
C ALA A 537 16.53 1.12 7.76
N ILE A 538 16.18 1.49 6.53
CA ILE A 538 16.65 2.73 5.89
C ILE A 538 15.50 3.73 5.67
N ASP A 539 14.30 3.27 5.32
CA ASP A 539 13.16 4.17 4.98
C ASP A 539 12.29 4.54 6.20
N THR A 540 12.31 3.72 7.25
CA THR A 540 11.59 3.97 8.51
C THR A 540 12.40 4.87 9.46
N TRP A 541 11.86 5.17 10.65
CA TRP A 541 12.62 5.89 11.68
C TRP A 541 13.89 5.14 12.15
N SER A 542 14.03 3.83 11.88
CA SER A 542 15.28 3.08 12.05
C SER A 542 16.45 3.66 11.26
N GLY A 543 16.17 4.36 10.15
CA GLY A 543 17.19 5.00 9.32
C GLY A 543 17.57 6.41 9.78
N PHE A 544 16.91 6.94 10.80
CA PHE A 544 17.01 8.33 11.28
C PHE A 544 17.15 8.34 12.82
N LEU A 545 18.03 7.47 13.36
CA LEU A 545 18.12 7.21 14.79
C LEU A 545 18.55 8.43 15.59
N THR A 546 19.40 9.29 15.01
CA THR A 546 19.87 10.51 15.67
C THR A 546 18.71 11.44 15.99
N GLU A 547 17.86 11.78 15.01
CA GLU A 547 16.67 12.61 15.24
C GLU A 547 15.60 11.85 16.05
N ARG A 548 15.44 10.53 15.83
CA ARG A 548 14.53 9.69 16.61
C ARG A 548 14.84 9.78 18.11
N ASN A 549 16.12 9.65 18.48
CA ASN A 549 16.55 9.68 19.87
C ASN A 549 16.35 11.07 20.50
N GLU A 550 16.65 12.15 19.77
CA GLU A 550 16.38 13.53 20.21
C GLU A 550 14.89 13.73 20.54
N LEU A 551 13.99 13.21 19.69
CA LEU A 551 12.55 13.28 19.94
C LEU A 551 12.14 12.42 21.15
N LEU A 552 12.67 11.19 21.24
CA LEU A 552 12.36 10.27 22.34
C LEU A 552 12.84 10.79 23.70
N ASP A 553 13.94 11.54 23.75
CA ASP A 553 14.44 12.17 24.97
C ASP A 553 13.39 13.09 25.60
N VAL A 554 12.53 13.71 24.79
CA VAL A 554 11.40 14.53 25.24
C VAL A 554 10.12 13.71 25.39
N MET A 555 9.78 12.89 24.39
CA MET A 555 8.51 12.15 24.34
C MET A 555 8.31 11.21 25.53
N GLN A 556 9.38 10.60 26.05
CA GLN A 556 9.31 9.69 27.21
C GLN A 556 8.77 10.36 28.50
N HIS A 557 8.85 11.70 28.57
CA HIS A 557 8.33 12.48 29.69
C HIS A 557 6.89 12.96 29.50
N VAL A 558 6.28 12.69 28.33
CA VAL A 558 4.89 13.04 28.03
C VAL A 558 3.98 11.86 28.38
N PRO A 559 3.08 12.00 29.36
CA PRO A 559 2.24 10.89 29.81
C PRO A 559 1.18 10.53 28.76
N ASN A 560 0.91 9.23 28.63
CA ASN A 560 -0.10 8.66 27.74
C ASN A 560 0.11 9.01 26.25
N LEU A 561 1.36 9.01 25.81
CA LEU A 561 1.72 9.22 24.41
C LEU A 561 1.65 7.89 23.65
N ILE A 562 0.89 7.90 22.55
CA ILE A 562 0.65 6.75 21.69
C ILE A 562 1.04 7.12 20.26
N ILE A 563 1.81 6.27 19.60
CA ILE A 563 2.17 6.43 18.19
C ILE A 563 1.29 5.53 17.33
N LEU A 564 0.73 6.08 16.25
CA LEU A 564 -0.01 5.34 15.24
C LEU A 564 0.75 5.43 13.91
N SER A 565 1.06 4.30 13.29
CA SER A 565 1.84 4.25 12.04
C SER A 565 1.34 3.23 11.01
N GLY A 566 1.90 3.30 9.79
CA GLY A 566 1.50 2.54 8.61
C GLY A 566 2.66 1.89 7.84
N ASP A 567 2.58 1.92 6.50
CA ASP A 567 3.63 1.57 5.53
C ASP A 567 3.98 0.07 5.37
N ARG A 568 4.29 -0.66 6.45
CA ARG A 568 4.99 -1.97 6.36
C ARG A 568 4.21 -3.18 5.81
N HIS A 569 2.92 -3.02 5.56
CA HIS A 569 1.96 -4.06 5.16
C HIS A 569 1.79 -5.20 6.18
N GLU A 570 2.11 -4.92 7.42
CA GLU A 570 2.12 -5.82 8.55
C GLU A 570 1.54 -5.10 9.77
N PHE A 571 1.08 -5.84 10.78
CA PHE A 571 0.67 -5.24 12.06
C PHE A 571 1.71 -5.51 13.13
N ALA A 572 2.09 -4.49 13.88
CA ALA A 572 2.91 -4.64 15.08
C ALA A 572 2.50 -3.66 16.18
N ALA A 573 2.62 -4.11 17.43
CA ALA A 573 2.55 -3.28 18.61
C ALA A 573 3.87 -3.42 19.38
N ALA A 574 4.47 -2.29 19.77
CA ALA A 574 5.71 -2.28 20.54
C ALA A 574 5.67 -1.20 21.62
N SER A 575 6.30 -1.48 22.76
CA SER A 575 6.64 -0.47 23.75
C SER A 575 7.98 0.15 23.36
N ILE A 576 8.10 1.47 23.48
CA ILE A 576 9.30 2.25 23.16
C ILE A 576 9.70 3.00 24.44
N ARG A 577 10.92 2.75 24.94
CA ARG A 577 11.42 3.27 26.22
C ARG A 577 10.43 3.11 27.38
N GLU A 578 9.70 2.00 27.40
CA GLU A 578 8.65 1.60 28.38
C GLU A 578 7.44 2.54 28.52
N THR A 579 7.54 3.78 28.09
CA THR A 579 6.59 4.88 28.37
C THR A 579 5.66 5.16 27.19
N ILE A 580 6.11 4.81 25.98
CA ILE A 580 5.39 5.04 24.73
C ILE A 580 4.95 3.70 24.16
N ILE A 581 3.77 3.66 23.56
CA ILE A 581 3.32 2.49 22.79
C ILE A 581 3.08 2.91 21.34
N GLU A 582 3.66 2.17 20.41
CA GLU A 582 3.36 2.29 19.00
C GLU A 582 2.46 1.15 18.54
N PHE A 583 1.46 1.49 17.74
CA PHE A 583 0.69 0.54 16.95
C PHE A 583 0.87 0.86 15.45
N SER A 584 1.58 -0.01 14.74
CA SER A 584 1.70 0.04 13.28
C SER A 584 0.65 -0.87 12.65
N THR A 585 -0.23 -0.32 11.79
CA THR A 585 -1.29 -1.09 11.13
C THR A 585 -1.38 -0.77 9.64
N SER A 586 -1.06 -1.76 8.81
CA SER A 586 -1.27 -1.75 7.36
C SER A 586 -1.31 -3.18 6.82
N PRO A 587 -1.80 -3.43 5.60
CA PRO A 587 -2.45 -2.50 4.69
C PRO A 587 -3.98 -2.61 4.78
N LEU A 588 -4.72 -1.56 4.40
CA LEU A 588 -6.17 -1.64 4.27
C LEU A 588 -6.57 -2.65 3.20
N ASN A 589 -5.92 -2.63 2.03
CA ASN A 589 -6.21 -3.54 0.94
C ASN A 589 -4.99 -3.66 0.01
N GLN A 590 -4.07 -4.55 0.35
CA GLN A 590 -2.83 -4.80 -0.39
C GLN A 590 -2.28 -6.19 0.00
N PHE A 591 -1.06 -6.52 -0.41
CA PHE A 591 -0.39 -7.74 0.01
C PHE A 591 0.16 -7.65 1.43
N TRP A 592 0.53 -8.80 2.00
CA TRP A 592 1.40 -8.88 3.17
C TRP A 592 2.73 -9.52 2.77
N LEU A 593 3.79 -9.28 3.55
CA LEU A 593 5.14 -9.71 3.21
C LEU A 593 5.37 -11.23 3.45
N PRO A 594 5.86 -12.00 2.46
CA PRO A 594 6.08 -13.45 2.56
C PRO A 594 6.95 -13.88 3.74
N ILE A 595 7.98 -13.06 3.96
CA ILE A 595 9.05 -13.28 4.91
C ILE A 595 8.78 -12.31 6.03
N GLU A 596 8.70 -12.83 7.25
CA GLU A 596 8.50 -12.01 8.43
C GLU A 596 9.67 -11.03 8.54
N THR A 597 9.37 -9.73 8.49
CA THR A 597 10.42 -8.70 8.53
C THR A 597 10.62 -8.09 9.90
N LEU A 598 9.75 -8.38 10.87
CA LEU A 598 9.88 -7.88 12.24
C LEU A 598 10.28 -8.98 13.23
N SER A 599 11.21 -8.65 14.11
CA SER A 599 11.59 -9.48 15.26
C SER A 599 12.11 -8.59 16.39
N GLN A 600 12.14 -9.12 17.62
CA GLN A 600 12.78 -8.44 18.74
C GLN A 600 14.29 -8.27 18.53
N ASP A 601 14.92 -9.21 17.84
CA ASP A 601 16.38 -9.26 17.64
C ASP A 601 16.88 -8.21 16.64
N ASN A 602 15.98 -7.64 15.83
CA ASN A 602 16.28 -6.59 14.87
C ASN A 602 16.49 -5.22 15.54
N GLY A 603 15.87 -5.00 16.70
CA GLY A 603 15.88 -3.70 17.37
C GLY A 603 17.26 -3.35 17.93
N LEU A 604 17.49 -2.05 18.14
CA LEU A 604 18.66 -1.54 18.87
C LEU A 604 18.83 -2.19 20.26
N GLY A 605 17.70 -2.64 20.83
CA GLY A 605 17.60 -3.23 22.15
C GLY A 605 17.85 -4.75 22.27
N SER A 606 18.40 -5.46 21.28
CA SER A 606 18.83 -6.86 21.48
C SER A 606 19.93 -6.99 22.56
N VAL A 607 20.56 -5.87 22.94
CA VAL A 607 21.49 -5.73 24.08
C VAL A 607 21.02 -4.67 25.11
N GLU A 608 20.33 -3.59 24.68
CA GLU A 608 19.99 -2.43 25.54
C GLU A 608 18.50 -2.28 25.95
N GLY A 609 17.56 -3.05 25.36
CA GLY A 609 16.16 -3.11 25.79
C GLY A 609 15.22 -1.93 25.45
N GLU A 610 15.58 -1.02 24.52
CA GLU A 610 14.81 0.20 24.24
C GLU A 610 13.40 -0.02 23.63
N ASP A 611 13.31 -0.81 22.56
CA ASP A 611 12.04 -1.17 21.90
C ASP A 611 11.68 -2.62 22.23
N LYS A 612 10.47 -2.85 22.76
CA LYS A 612 9.98 -4.16 23.17
C LYS A 612 8.74 -4.57 22.38
N LEU A 613 8.84 -5.67 21.64
CA LEU A 613 7.74 -6.23 20.88
C LEU A 613 6.62 -6.72 21.81
N ILE A 614 5.40 -6.22 21.61
CA ILE A 614 4.20 -6.64 22.33
C ILE A 614 3.42 -7.65 21.50
N LYS A 615 3.18 -7.34 20.22
CA LYS A 615 2.40 -8.19 19.31
C LYS A 615 2.85 -7.99 17.87
N TYR A 616 2.85 -9.07 17.11
CA TYR A 616 3.14 -9.06 15.68
C TYR A 616 2.13 -9.94 14.93
N ILE A 617 1.52 -9.40 13.88
CA ILE A 617 0.58 -10.10 12.99
C ILE A 617 0.98 -9.75 11.55
N PRO A 618 1.87 -10.53 10.93
CA PRO A 618 2.39 -10.24 9.59
C PRO A 618 1.35 -10.45 8.50
N ARG A 619 0.53 -11.51 8.63
CA ARG A 619 -0.33 -12.02 7.56
C ARG A 619 -1.67 -11.29 7.46
N GLY A 620 -2.20 -11.27 6.25
CA GLY A 620 -3.55 -10.79 5.92
C GLY A 620 -3.51 -9.59 4.96
N ASN A 621 -4.38 -9.60 3.95
CA ASN A 621 -4.36 -8.57 2.90
C ASN A 621 -5.12 -7.29 3.29
N ARG A 622 -5.89 -7.35 4.37
CA ARG A 622 -6.75 -6.26 4.83
C ARG A 622 -6.63 -6.13 6.34
N LYS A 623 -6.11 -5.00 6.81
CA LYS A 623 -5.80 -4.70 8.19
C LYS A 623 -6.14 -3.25 8.52
N PHE A 624 -6.90 -3.05 9.58
CA PHE A 624 -7.20 -1.75 10.16
C PHE A 624 -7.43 -1.90 11.65
N SER A 625 -7.21 -0.84 12.40
CA SER A 625 -7.30 -0.84 13.85
C SER A 625 -8.29 0.21 14.32
N THR A 626 -9.04 -0.11 15.38
CA THR A 626 -9.98 0.81 16.03
C THR A 626 -9.56 1.10 17.45
N LEU A 627 -9.72 2.35 17.85
CA LEU A 627 -9.51 2.82 19.21
C LEU A 627 -10.81 3.42 19.72
N LYS A 628 -11.26 2.94 20.89
CA LYS A 628 -12.28 3.63 21.69
C LYS A 628 -11.58 4.30 22.87
N VAL A 629 -11.54 5.62 22.84
CA VAL A 629 -10.99 6.47 23.90
C VAL A 629 -12.09 6.78 24.90
N ASP A 630 -11.83 6.53 26.17
CA ASP A 630 -12.79 6.73 27.25
C ASP A 630 -12.10 7.41 28.43
N SER A 631 -12.49 8.67 28.65
CA SER A 631 -12.07 9.47 29.81
C SER A 631 -13.21 9.73 30.78
N SER A 632 -14.37 9.06 30.66
CA SER A 632 -15.57 9.32 31.50
C SER A 632 -15.39 8.89 32.95
N GLU A 633 -14.62 7.84 33.19
CA GLU A 633 -14.33 7.38 34.55
C GLU A 633 -13.18 8.19 35.16
N THR A 634 -13.50 9.02 36.16
CA THR A 634 -12.49 9.80 36.88
C THR A 634 -11.43 8.88 37.50
N GLY A 635 -10.15 9.18 37.28
CA GLY A 635 -9.03 8.38 37.78
C GLY A 635 -8.70 7.12 36.99
N ARG A 636 -9.49 6.75 35.98
CA ARG A 636 -9.27 5.54 35.17
C ARG A 636 -9.50 5.76 33.68
N PRO A 637 -8.83 6.76 33.06
CA PRO A 637 -8.90 6.92 31.62
C PRO A 637 -8.34 5.67 30.93
N LYS A 638 -9.00 5.22 29.86
CA LYS A 638 -8.62 4.00 29.14
C LYS A 638 -8.83 4.10 27.65
N ILE A 639 -8.06 3.29 26.92
CA ILE A 639 -8.25 3.06 25.49
C ILE A 639 -8.48 1.58 25.26
N LYS A 640 -9.55 1.24 24.54
CA LYS A 640 -9.73 -0.09 23.97
C LYS A 640 -9.20 -0.08 22.54
N PHE A 641 -8.12 -0.79 22.30
CA PHE A 641 -7.51 -1.01 21.00
C PHE A 641 -7.94 -2.36 20.44
N GLU A 642 -8.33 -2.41 19.17
CA GLU A 642 -8.73 -3.63 18.46
C GLU A 642 -8.12 -3.60 17.06
N VAL A 643 -7.48 -4.70 16.62
CA VAL A 643 -7.00 -4.89 15.25
C VAL A 643 -7.84 -5.94 14.54
N TYR A 644 -8.26 -5.59 13.33
CA TYR A 644 -9.03 -6.44 12.44
C TYR A 644 -8.15 -6.90 11.29
N VAL A 645 -8.26 -8.18 10.95
CA VAL A 645 -7.54 -8.80 9.83
C VAL A 645 -8.54 -9.60 9.00
N ASP A 646 -8.63 -9.29 7.71
CA ASP A 646 -9.51 -9.96 6.75
C ASP A 646 -10.96 -10.07 7.24
N GLY A 647 -11.52 -8.95 7.69
CA GLY A 647 -12.90 -8.83 8.19
C GLY A 647 -13.15 -9.37 9.60
N LYS A 648 -12.13 -9.84 10.33
CA LYS A 648 -12.29 -10.45 11.66
C LYS A 648 -11.45 -9.76 12.72
N LEU A 649 -12.00 -9.61 13.93
CA LEU A 649 -11.23 -9.19 15.09
C LEU A 649 -10.13 -10.22 15.36
N ASN A 650 -8.86 -9.80 15.31
CA ASN A 650 -7.72 -10.69 15.46
C ASN A 650 -7.03 -10.54 16.83
N TRP A 651 -6.87 -9.30 17.30
CA TRP A 651 -6.27 -9.01 18.59
C TRP A 651 -6.85 -7.73 19.20
N ASN A 652 -6.78 -7.62 20.53
CA ASN A 652 -7.20 -6.44 21.26
C ASN A 652 -6.32 -6.19 22.49
N LEU A 653 -6.32 -4.95 22.96
CA LEU A 653 -5.60 -4.49 24.14
C LEU A 653 -6.42 -3.41 24.84
N THR A 654 -6.41 -3.41 26.18
CA THR A 654 -6.92 -2.27 26.96
C THR A 654 -5.72 -1.55 27.59
N TYR A 655 -5.49 -0.31 27.17
CA TYR A 655 -4.47 0.56 27.73
C TYR A 655 -5.09 1.41 28.84
N LEU A 656 -4.54 1.32 30.06
CA LEU A 656 -4.95 2.16 31.20
C LEU A 656 -3.98 3.33 31.32
N ALA A 657 -4.49 4.55 31.19
CA ALA A 657 -3.70 5.76 31.23
C ALA A 657 -3.50 6.27 32.66
N LYS A 658 -2.40 7.00 32.87
CA LYS A 658 -2.22 7.83 34.07
C LYS A 658 -3.14 9.03 33.98
N GLN A 659 -3.82 9.39 35.07
CA GLN A 659 -4.60 10.62 35.10
C GLN A 659 -3.68 11.83 34.97
N VAL A 660 -4.01 12.74 34.04
CA VAL A 660 -3.35 14.04 33.90
C VAL A 660 -4.27 15.07 34.53
N GLU A 661 -3.83 15.74 35.59
CA GLU A 661 -4.58 16.88 36.13
C GLU A 661 -4.22 18.15 35.35
N PRO A 662 -5.19 18.83 34.73
CA PRO A 662 -4.93 20.09 34.06
C PRO A 662 -4.40 21.09 35.08
N LYS A 663 -3.19 21.63 34.86
CA LYS A 663 -2.73 22.75 35.68
C LYS A 663 -3.66 23.94 35.43
N PRO A 664 -4.26 24.57 36.47
CA PRO A 664 -5.02 25.79 36.28
C PRO A 664 -4.11 26.84 35.63
N LYS A 665 -4.63 27.56 34.61
CA LYS A 665 -3.92 28.70 34.03
C LYS A 665 -3.55 29.64 35.18
N GLU A 666 -2.26 29.88 35.39
CA GLU A 666 -1.82 30.89 36.33
C GLU A 666 -2.49 32.23 35.95
N SER A 667 -3.17 32.84 36.92
CA SER A 667 -3.78 34.16 36.74
C SER A 667 -2.72 35.16 36.27
N LEU A 668 -3.13 36.17 35.48
CA LEU A 668 -2.28 37.27 34.99
C LEU A 668 -1.41 37.98 36.05
N GLY A 669 -1.65 37.74 37.36
CA GLY A 669 -0.87 38.27 38.47
C GLY A 669 0.60 37.82 38.59
N ASN A 670 1.03 36.79 37.84
CA ASN A 670 2.42 36.30 37.88
C ASN A 670 3.32 36.84 36.74
N LEU A 671 2.85 37.78 35.93
CA LEU A 671 3.57 38.33 34.77
C LEU A 671 4.74 39.29 35.12
N ILE A 672 5.22 39.33 36.36
CA ILE A 672 6.23 40.30 36.82
C ILE A 672 7.68 39.84 36.51
N ASP A 673 7.92 38.57 36.15
CA ASP A 673 9.27 38.03 35.92
C ASP A 673 9.52 37.45 34.51
N LEU A 674 9.01 38.08 33.44
CA LEU A 674 9.33 37.62 32.08
C LEU A 674 10.65 38.21 31.56
N ASN A 675 11.60 37.33 31.23
CA ASN A 675 12.81 37.71 30.50
C ASN A 675 12.51 38.05 29.02
N TRP A 676 13.49 38.62 28.32
CA TRP A 676 13.36 39.07 26.93
C TRP A 676 13.01 37.95 25.93
N GLU A 677 13.43 36.71 26.17
CA GLU A 677 13.10 35.56 25.30
C GLU A 677 11.63 35.15 25.40
N SER A 678 11.05 35.18 26.61
CA SER A 678 9.63 34.92 26.82
C SER A 678 8.75 35.99 26.16
N LEU A 679 9.26 37.22 26.08
CA LEU A 679 8.60 38.34 25.40
C LEU A 679 8.66 38.21 23.86
N LEU A 680 9.72 37.59 23.32
CA LEU A 680 9.83 37.29 21.88
C LEU A 680 8.90 36.14 21.45
N LYS A 681 8.67 35.13 22.30
CA LYS A 681 7.68 34.05 22.06
C LYS A 681 6.23 34.60 21.90
N LEU A 682 5.94 35.77 22.47
CA LEU A 682 4.65 36.47 22.35
C LEU A 682 4.45 37.20 21.02
N LEU A 683 5.47 37.38 20.19
CA LEU A 683 5.35 38.18 18.97
C LEU A 683 4.57 37.49 17.84
N LYS A 684 4.41 36.15 17.86
CA LYS A 684 3.47 35.37 17.04
C LYS A 684 3.14 34.00 17.69
N PRO A 685 2.30 33.93 18.73
CA PRO A 685 2.00 32.65 19.38
C PRO A 685 1.30 31.70 18.41
N ILE A 686 1.86 30.50 18.22
CA ILE A 686 1.12 29.40 17.59
C ILE A 686 -0.05 29.10 18.53
N LYS A 687 -1.27 29.41 18.10
CA LYS A 687 -2.47 28.96 18.81
C LYS A 687 -2.64 27.48 18.53
N TRP A 688 -2.21 26.65 19.47
CA TRP A 688 -2.39 25.20 19.39
C TRP A 688 -3.86 24.82 19.27
N PHE A 689 -4.74 25.53 19.99
CA PHE A 689 -6.16 25.22 20.06
C PHE A 689 -7.00 26.51 20.01
N SER A 690 -8.18 26.45 19.39
CA SER A 690 -9.13 27.57 19.36
C SER A 690 -9.74 27.77 20.74
N GLY A 691 -9.52 28.95 21.35
CA GLY A 691 -10.30 29.44 22.49
C GLY A 691 -9.99 28.80 23.86
N VAL A 692 -9.04 29.38 24.60
CA VAL A 692 -9.30 29.93 25.94
C VAL A 692 -8.57 31.25 26.05
#